data_AF-A0A646KIS1-F1
#
_entry.id   AF-A0A646KIS1-F1
#
_cell.length_a   1.000
_cell.length_b   1.000
_cell.length_c   1.000
_cell.angle_alpha   90.00
_cell.angle_beta   90.00
_cell.angle_gamma   90.00
#
_symmetry.space_group_name_H-M   'P 1'
#
loop_
_entity.id
_entity.type
_entity.pdbx_description
1 polymer ?
#
loop_
_entity_poly.entity_id
_entity_poly.type
_entity_poly.pdbx_seq_one_letter_code
_entity_poly.pdbx_strand_id
1 'polypeptide(L)'
;MAQPFVLPDFYVPYPARLNPHVETARTHTRAWARGMGMLEGSGVWETRDLEAHDYALLCGYTHPDCDADALSLVTDWYVWVFFFDDHFLEMFKRTLDRPGGKAYLERLPAFMPMDPEAGTPEPINPVEAGLADLWQRTVPAMSPAWRARFAESTRNLLNESLWELANIHEGRIANPVEYIEMRRKVGGAPWSAQLVEYAAGAEVPESVAGSRPLRVLTETFADSVHLRNDLFSYQREVEEEGELSNGVLVLETFLGCTTQEAAEAVNDLLTSRLQQFENTALTEVPGLCLTQGLTPAECAAVGLYAKGLQDWQSGGHEWHMRSSRYMNKGLDTGRSMSGGVLGTSALDIKTIFGRPAAARLRTLTHAPHQRVGPSLLPEFDLPFPLTLSPHHQDALEKSVAWAERMGLLGDIWDGPMLRGFDFALCSAGLDPDATAEELELSAEWLTWGTYGDDYYPMVFGRSRNLAGAQLAHERLLACMPVDDPASAPAMALSPIERSLADLWTRTTAPMSQDARRQLYTSIEDMLESWLWELHNQAQHRVPDPVDYLEMRRTTFGSDMTMLLCKLRHEGELPREVLRSGTLQSLEHSAQDYACLLNDLFSYQKEIEVEGEVHNSVLVVQTFFGCDYPAAVAIVDDLMRGRLKQFLHVRDHELPVLCEDFGLSESERAALGGYVREMEDWLAGILNWHRKVRRYAPEDVRSGAGTALLGQPAGLGTAAVRVATMLAR
;
A
#
# COMPACT_ATOMS: atom_id res chain seq x y z
N MET A 1 -33.87 -13.17 11.32
CA MET A 1 -33.51 -13.21 9.89
C MET A 1 -32.53 -14.36 9.67
N ALA A 2 -32.47 -14.91 8.46
CA ALA A 2 -31.41 -15.86 8.09
C ALA A 2 -30.07 -15.10 8.02
N GLN A 3 -28.95 -15.75 8.30
CA GLN A 3 -27.65 -15.12 8.10
C GLN A 3 -27.41 -14.89 6.59
N PRO A 4 -26.79 -13.76 6.21
CA PRO A 4 -26.55 -13.41 4.80
C PRO A 4 -25.61 -14.41 4.10
N PHE A 5 -24.67 -14.99 4.85
CA PHE A 5 -23.79 -16.06 4.40
C PHE A 5 -23.34 -16.92 5.60
N VAL A 6 -22.78 -18.09 5.30
CA VAL A 6 -22.09 -18.92 6.29
C VAL A 6 -20.69 -18.37 6.49
N LEU A 7 -20.32 -18.09 7.74
CA LEU A 7 -18.98 -17.60 8.07
C LEU A 7 -17.91 -18.58 7.55
N PRO A 8 -16.85 -18.06 6.91
CA PRO A 8 -15.81 -18.88 6.32
C PRO A 8 -14.93 -19.55 7.39
N ASP A 9 -14.20 -20.60 7.01
CA ASP A 9 -13.15 -21.19 7.85
C ASP A 9 -11.94 -20.22 7.88
N PHE A 10 -11.74 -19.55 9.02
CA PHE A 10 -10.67 -18.56 9.19
C PHE A 10 -9.29 -19.17 9.40
N TYR A 11 -8.25 -18.59 8.79
CA TYR A 11 -6.85 -18.90 9.13
C TYR A 11 -6.45 -18.21 10.44
N VAL A 12 -6.26 -18.99 11.51
CA VAL A 12 -5.92 -18.50 12.86
C VAL A 12 -4.57 -19.10 13.32
N PRO A 13 -3.44 -18.51 12.89
CA PRO A 13 -2.12 -19.12 13.09
C PRO A 13 -1.63 -19.11 14.55
N TYR A 14 -2.13 -18.19 15.37
CA TYR A 14 -1.72 -18.05 16.77
C TYR A 14 -2.89 -18.23 17.74
N PRO A 15 -2.65 -18.79 18.94
CA PRO A 15 -3.70 -18.96 19.94
C PRO A 15 -4.04 -17.63 20.63
N ALA A 16 -5.34 -17.36 20.83
CA ALA A 16 -5.78 -16.25 21.66
C ALA A 16 -5.42 -16.48 23.14
N ARG A 17 -5.01 -15.40 23.83
CA ARG A 17 -4.64 -15.40 25.25
C ARG A 17 -5.42 -14.31 25.96
N LEU A 18 -5.85 -14.55 27.19
CA LEU A 18 -6.63 -13.59 27.97
C LEU A 18 -5.79 -13.00 29.09
N ASN A 19 -5.74 -11.67 29.16
CA ASN A 19 -5.09 -10.93 30.22
C ASN A 19 -5.79 -11.22 31.58
N PRO A 20 -5.04 -11.55 32.64
CA PRO A 20 -5.61 -11.84 33.97
C PRO A 20 -6.31 -10.62 34.62
N HIS A 21 -6.11 -9.42 34.10
CA HIS A 21 -6.64 -8.16 34.67
C HIS A 21 -7.94 -7.66 34.03
N VAL A 22 -8.60 -8.47 33.18
CA VAL A 22 -9.84 -8.08 32.47
C VAL A 22 -10.95 -7.54 33.39
N GLU A 23 -11.16 -8.12 34.57
CA GLU A 23 -12.19 -7.65 35.50
C GLU A 23 -11.82 -6.30 36.15
N THR A 24 -10.52 -6.05 36.34
CA THR A 24 -10.02 -4.76 36.81
C THR A 24 -10.32 -3.70 35.76
N ALA A 25 -10.02 -3.98 34.48
CA ALA A 25 -10.30 -3.08 33.38
C ALA A 25 -11.80 -2.79 33.22
N ARG A 26 -12.69 -3.80 33.33
CA ARG A 26 -14.15 -3.60 33.31
C ARG A 26 -14.62 -2.64 34.39
N THR A 27 -14.12 -2.82 35.61
CA THR A 27 -14.50 -1.98 36.74
C THR A 27 -14.00 -0.55 36.57
N HIS A 28 -12.74 -0.41 36.16
CA HIS A 28 -12.10 0.89 35.91
C HIS A 28 -12.83 1.66 34.81
N THR A 29 -12.95 1.06 33.63
CA THR A 29 -13.45 1.75 32.45
C THR A 29 -14.92 2.18 32.58
N ARG A 30 -15.75 1.39 33.28
CA ARG A 30 -17.14 1.78 33.60
C ARG A 30 -17.21 3.00 34.51
N ALA A 31 -16.29 3.14 35.46
CA ALA A 31 -16.21 4.33 36.31
C ALA A 31 -15.71 5.53 35.50
N TRP A 32 -14.68 5.33 34.68
CA TRP A 32 -14.09 6.34 33.83
C TRP A 32 -15.08 6.89 32.79
N ALA A 33 -15.73 6.02 32.01
CA ALA A 33 -16.71 6.41 30.99
C ALA A 33 -17.89 7.21 31.57
N ARG A 34 -18.34 6.87 32.79
CA ARG A 34 -19.33 7.66 33.52
C ARG A 34 -18.79 9.03 33.91
N GLY A 35 -17.55 9.09 34.40
CA GLY A 35 -16.87 10.33 34.77
C GLY A 35 -16.69 11.28 33.58
N MET A 36 -16.45 10.74 32.39
CA MET A 36 -16.34 11.53 31.14
C MET A 36 -17.70 11.93 30.55
N GLY A 37 -18.82 11.45 31.11
CA GLY A 37 -20.16 11.77 30.63
C GLY A 37 -20.61 10.99 29.39
N MET A 38 -19.99 9.85 29.09
CA MET A 38 -20.33 9.01 27.92
C MET A 38 -21.58 8.15 28.15
N LEU A 39 -21.90 7.83 29.41
CA LEU A 39 -23.04 6.98 29.76
C LEU A 39 -24.32 7.80 29.96
N GLU A 40 -25.07 7.53 31.03
CA GLU A 40 -26.38 8.12 31.26
C GLU A 40 -26.36 9.67 31.13
N GLY A 41 -27.14 10.18 30.18
CA GLY A 41 -27.22 11.62 29.88
C GLY A 41 -26.50 12.06 28.60
N SER A 42 -25.68 11.20 27.98
CA SER A 42 -25.03 11.50 26.69
C SER A 42 -26.00 11.50 25.52
N GLY A 43 -27.10 10.74 25.63
CA GLY A 43 -28.03 10.48 24.53
C GLY A 43 -27.54 9.42 23.53
N VAL A 44 -26.38 8.80 23.80
CA VAL A 44 -25.74 7.81 22.92
C VAL A 44 -25.71 6.43 23.61
N TRP A 45 -25.06 6.32 24.77
CA TRP A 45 -24.93 5.07 25.53
C TRP A 45 -25.51 5.14 26.94
N GLU A 46 -26.02 4.01 27.42
CA GLU A 46 -26.25 3.70 28.83
C GLU A 46 -25.21 2.69 29.34
N THR A 47 -25.11 2.49 30.66
CA THR A 47 -24.18 1.50 31.25
C THR A 47 -24.36 0.10 30.66
N ARG A 48 -25.60 -0.30 30.35
CA ARG A 48 -25.89 -1.62 29.77
C ARG A 48 -25.26 -1.79 28.38
N ASP A 49 -25.13 -0.71 27.61
CA ASP A 49 -24.61 -0.76 26.26
C ASP A 49 -23.10 -1.00 26.31
N LEU A 50 -22.40 -0.26 27.19
CA LEU A 50 -20.98 -0.50 27.48
C LEU A 50 -20.72 -1.94 28.00
N GLU A 51 -21.55 -2.43 28.91
CA GLU A 51 -21.43 -3.79 29.44
C GLU A 51 -21.71 -4.88 28.40
N ALA A 52 -22.61 -4.63 27.44
CA ALA A 52 -22.90 -5.54 26.34
C ALA A 52 -21.78 -5.56 25.29
N HIS A 53 -21.13 -4.43 25.04
CA HIS A 53 -19.98 -4.34 24.13
C HIS A 53 -18.73 -5.02 24.68
N ASP A 54 -18.50 -4.92 25.99
CA ASP A 54 -17.39 -5.55 26.71
C ASP A 54 -16.01 -5.29 26.08
N TYR A 55 -15.66 -4.01 25.91
CA TYR A 55 -14.36 -3.58 25.36
C TYR A 55 -13.17 -3.97 26.24
N ALA A 56 -13.39 -4.20 27.53
CA ALA A 56 -12.36 -4.76 28.40
C ALA A 56 -12.01 -6.20 28.01
N LEU A 57 -12.98 -7.02 27.57
CA LEU A 57 -12.71 -8.35 27.06
C LEU A 57 -11.93 -8.31 25.74
N LEU A 58 -12.28 -7.37 24.84
CA LEU A 58 -11.49 -7.11 23.63
C LEU A 58 -10.03 -6.80 24.02
N CYS A 59 -9.82 -5.80 24.87
CA CYS A 59 -8.48 -5.36 25.27
C CYS A 59 -7.73 -6.47 26.02
N GLY A 60 -8.42 -7.25 26.86
CA GLY A 60 -7.83 -8.38 27.56
C GLY A 60 -7.35 -9.47 26.62
N TYR A 61 -8.02 -9.67 25.50
CA TYR A 61 -7.58 -10.61 24.46
C TYR A 61 -6.46 -10.05 23.59
N THR A 62 -6.50 -8.76 23.26
CA THR A 62 -5.54 -8.14 22.33
C THR A 62 -4.23 -7.71 23.00
N HIS A 63 -4.24 -7.48 24.32
CA HIS A 63 -3.07 -7.10 25.11
C HIS A 63 -2.87 -8.06 26.30
N PRO A 64 -2.56 -9.34 26.03
CA PRO A 64 -2.55 -10.38 27.07
C PRO A 64 -1.42 -10.26 28.10
N ASP A 65 -0.36 -9.49 27.81
CA ASP A 65 0.86 -9.43 28.64
C ASP A 65 1.06 -8.12 29.40
N CYS A 66 0.26 -7.09 29.13
CA CYS A 66 0.40 -5.82 29.82
C CYS A 66 -0.16 -5.89 31.25
N ASP A 67 0.31 -5.00 32.12
CA ASP A 67 -0.18 -4.93 33.49
C ASP A 67 -1.59 -4.33 33.59
N ALA A 68 -2.14 -4.31 34.80
CA ALA A 68 -3.50 -3.84 35.04
C ALA A 68 -3.72 -2.34 34.72
N ASP A 69 -2.69 -1.51 34.89
CA ASP A 69 -2.78 -0.07 34.66
C ASP A 69 -2.77 0.24 33.16
N ALA A 70 -1.84 -0.40 32.43
CA ALA A 70 -1.77 -0.33 30.98
C ALA A 70 -3.05 -0.89 30.34
N LEU A 71 -3.55 -2.05 30.80
CA LEU A 71 -4.78 -2.63 30.28
C LEU A 71 -5.99 -1.70 30.50
N SER A 72 -6.08 -1.06 31.67
CA SER A 72 -7.18 -0.14 31.98
C SER A 72 -7.13 1.10 31.07
N LEU A 73 -5.94 1.71 30.89
CA LEU A 73 -5.80 2.88 30.02
C LEU A 73 -6.09 2.54 28.55
N VAL A 74 -5.57 1.41 28.05
CA VAL A 74 -5.87 0.95 26.68
C VAL A 74 -7.38 0.69 26.54
N THR A 75 -8.02 0.09 27.54
CA THR A 75 -9.47 -0.12 27.52
C THR A 75 -10.23 1.21 27.44
N ASP A 76 -9.82 2.23 28.19
CA ASP A 76 -10.43 3.56 28.14
C ASP A 76 -10.28 4.20 26.73
N TRP A 77 -9.13 4.01 26.07
CA TRP A 77 -8.92 4.42 24.67
C TRP A 77 -9.89 3.73 23.70
N TYR A 78 -10.09 2.41 23.84
CA TYR A 78 -11.06 1.68 23.00
C TYR A 78 -12.50 2.13 23.28
N VAL A 79 -12.87 2.34 24.55
CA VAL A 79 -14.18 2.89 24.91
C VAL A 79 -14.38 4.26 24.26
N TRP A 80 -13.36 5.13 24.28
CA TRP A 80 -13.43 6.45 23.68
C TRP A 80 -13.65 6.41 22.17
N VAL A 81 -12.88 5.60 21.41
CA VAL A 81 -13.02 5.57 19.94
C VAL A 81 -14.38 5.03 19.51
N PHE A 82 -14.86 3.96 20.15
CA PHE A 82 -16.18 3.42 19.82
C PHE A 82 -17.31 4.39 20.23
N PHE A 83 -17.14 5.11 21.34
CA PHE A 83 -18.11 6.14 21.72
C PHE A 83 -18.09 7.32 20.74
N PHE A 84 -16.90 7.73 20.28
CA PHE A 84 -16.75 8.78 19.26
C PHE A 84 -17.51 8.41 17.99
N ASP A 85 -17.36 7.19 17.48
CA ASP A 85 -18.04 6.76 16.24
C ASP A 85 -19.57 6.80 16.39
N ASP A 86 -20.11 6.21 17.47
CA ASP A 86 -21.55 6.24 17.75
C ASP A 86 -22.06 7.68 17.99
N HIS A 87 -21.29 8.51 18.69
CA HIS A 87 -21.62 9.92 18.91
C HIS A 87 -21.62 10.72 17.59
N PHE A 88 -20.63 10.50 16.71
CA PHE A 88 -20.55 11.16 15.41
C PHE A 88 -21.69 10.71 14.49
N LEU A 89 -22.05 9.41 14.52
CA LEU A 89 -23.18 8.85 13.81
C LEU A 89 -24.50 9.53 14.21
N GLU A 90 -24.76 9.62 15.52
CA GLU A 90 -25.99 10.20 16.07
C GLU A 90 -26.08 11.71 15.80
N MET A 91 -24.98 12.45 15.91
CA MET A 91 -25.00 13.92 15.78
C MET A 91 -24.96 14.41 14.33
N PHE A 92 -24.22 13.72 13.45
CA PHE A 92 -23.88 14.24 12.12
C PHE A 92 -24.23 13.31 10.96
N LYS A 93 -23.96 12.00 11.05
CA LYS A 93 -24.23 11.09 9.91
C LYS A 93 -25.73 10.93 9.65
N ARG A 94 -26.55 10.72 10.69
CA ARG A 94 -28.02 10.58 10.55
C ARG A 94 -28.71 11.82 9.97
N THR A 95 -28.16 13.00 10.24
CA THR A 95 -28.68 14.30 9.78
C THR A 95 -28.04 14.76 8.47
N LEU A 96 -26.98 14.08 8.02
CA LEU A 96 -26.12 14.47 6.90
C LEU A 96 -25.49 15.87 7.07
N ASP A 97 -25.20 16.28 8.31
CA ASP A 97 -24.62 17.59 8.64
C ASP A 97 -23.09 17.60 8.46
N ARG A 98 -22.65 17.67 7.19
CA ARG A 98 -21.23 17.75 6.83
C ARG A 98 -20.51 19.00 7.42
N PRO A 99 -21.06 20.23 7.34
CA PRO A 99 -20.42 21.40 7.95
C PRO A 99 -20.25 21.29 9.47
N GLY A 100 -21.26 20.79 10.18
CA GLY A 100 -21.18 20.54 11.61
C GLY A 100 -20.15 19.48 11.97
N GLY A 101 -20.12 18.37 11.24
CA GLY A 101 -19.13 17.30 11.41
C GLY A 101 -17.71 17.80 11.18
N LYS A 102 -17.45 18.60 10.14
CA LYS A 102 -16.14 19.20 9.88
C LYS A 102 -15.67 20.10 11.03
N ALA A 103 -16.52 21.03 11.47
CA ALA A 103 -16.18 21.94 12.58
C ALA A 103 -15.94 21.19 13.91
N TYR A 104 -16.65 20.08 14.12
CA TYR A 104 -16.45 19.20 15.27
C TYR A 104 -15.06 18.53 15.24
N LEU A 105 -14.67 17.96 14.09
CA LEU A 105 -13.37 17.29 13.93
C LEU A 105 -12.19 18.26 13.97
N GLU A 106 -12.32 19.46 13.41
CA GLU A 106 -11.29 20.50 13.44
C GLU A 106 -10.90 20.94 14.87
N ARG A 107 -11.79 20.74 15.84
CA ARG A 107 -11.56 21.11 17.24
C ARG A 107 -10.76 20.04 18.01
N LEU A 108 -10.88 18.76 17.64
CA LEU A 108 -10.27 17.64 18.36
C LEU A 108 -8.73 17.70 18.45
N PRO A 109 -7.97 18.15 17.43
CA PRO A 109 -6.52 18.32 17.54
C PRO A 109 -6.05 19.22 18.68
N ALA A 110 -6.89 20.16 19.15
CA ALA A 110 -6.56 21.03 20.27
C ALA A 110 -6.45 20.29 21.62
N PHE A 111 -6.95 19.06 21.69
CA PHE A 111 -6.85 18.18 22.87
C PHE A 111 -5.68 17.20 22.80
N MET A 112 -4.86 17.29 21.76
CA MET A 112 -3.66 16.48 21.58
C MET A 112 -2.38 17.34 21.52
N PRO A 113 -2.09 18.18 22.53
CA PRO A 113 -0.90 19.03 22.50
C PRO A 113 0.38 18.17 22.53
N MET A 114 1.34 18.51 21.66
CA MET A 114 2.65 17.85 21.63
C MET A 114 3.52 18.21 22.84
N ASP A 115 3.34 19.42 23.35
CA ASP A 115 3.91 19.88 24.62
C ASP A 115 2.95 19.52 25.77
N PRO A 116 3.32 18.61 26.69
CA PRO A 116 2.48 18.24 27.82
C PRO A 116 2.18 19.39 28.80
N GLU A 117 2.96 20.48 28.74
CA GLU A 117 2.73 21.68 29.55
C GLU A 117 1.71 22.63 28.89
N ALA A 118 1.39 22.43 27.61
CA ALA A 118 0.36 23.20 26.94
C ALA A 118 -1.03 22.75 27.43
N GLY A 119 -1.86 23.72 27.84
CA GLY A 119 -3.24 23.46 28.23
C GLY A 119 -4.13 23.12 27.02
N THR A 120 -5.21 22.39 27.28
CA THR A 120 -6.29 22.15 26.31
C THR A 120 -7.42 23.18 26.50
N PRO A 121 -8.25 23.44 25.49
CA PRO A 121 -9.48 24.21 25.69
C PRO A 121 -10.43 23.47 26.64
N GLU A 122 -11.43 24.18 27.18
CA GLU A 122 -12.47 23.56 28.02
C GLU A 122 -13.31 22.60 27.17
N PRO A 123 -13.41 21.30 27.53
CA PRO A 123 -14.24 20.34 26.83
C PRO A 123 -15.72 20.72 26.86
N ILE A 124 -16.40 20.67 25.72
CA ILE A 124 -17.85 20.96 25.63
C ILE A 124 -18.72 19.72 25.42
N ASN A 125 -18.11 18.55 25.25
CA ASN A 125 -18.80 17.28 25.06
C ASN A 125 -17.96 16.09 25.60
N PRO A 126 -18.55 14.90 25.77
CA PRO A 126 -17.86 13.73 26.34
C PRO A 126 -16.64 13.24 25.54
N VAL A 127 -16.64 13.41 24.22
CA VAL A 127 -15.50 13.00 23.36
C VAL A 127 -14.30 13.90 23.61
N GLU A 128 -14.51 15.21 23.67
CA GLU A 128 -13.45 16.18 24.00
C GLU A 128 -12.88 15.91 25.41
N ALA A 129 -13.76 15.64 26.38
CA ALA A 129 -13.36 15.37 27.76
C ALA A 129 -12.52 14.09 27.87
N GLY A 130 -12.97 13.01 27.20
CA GLY A 130 -12.24 11.75 27.14
C GLY A 130 -10.88 11.88 26.45
N LEU A 131 -10.81 12.59 25.32
CA LEU A 131 -9.55 12.78 24.58
C LEU A 131 -8.53 13.56 25.41
N ALA A 132 -8.97 14.61 26.12
CA ALA A 132 -8.10 15.38 27.01
C ALA A 132 -7.48 14.52 28.12
N ASP A 133 -8.30 13.71 28.82
CA ASP A 133 -7.84 12.82 29.89
C ASP A 133 -6.88 11.74 29.37
N LEU A 134 -7.26 11.07 28.28
CA LEU A 134 -6.50 9.98 27.69
C LEU A 134 -5.14 10.45 27.16
N TRP A 135 -5.10 11.60 26.50
CA TRP A 135 -3.85 12.20 26.02
C TRP A 135 -2.93 12.53 27.19
N GLN A 136 -3.45 13.16 28.24
CA GLN A 136 -2.69 13.50 29.45
C GLN A 136 -2.11 12.27 30.16
N ARG A 137 -2.83 11.14 30.18
CA ARG A 137 -2.39 9.89 30.82
C ARG A 137 -1.39 9.10 29.97
N THR A 138 -1.41 9.26 28.65
CA THR A 138 -0.60 8.44 27.71
C THR A 138 0.74 9.09 27.38
N VAL A 139 0.70 10.38 27.01
CA VAL A 139 1.83 11.12 26.44
C VAL A 139 3.09 11.14 27.33
N PRO A 140 3.00 11.31 28.67
CA PRO A 140 4.19 11.36 29.52
C PRO A 140 5.08 10.11 29.46
N ALA A 141 4.51 8.96 29.11
CA ALA A 141 5.23 7.69 29.04
C ALA A 141 5.94 7.45 27.69
N MET A 142 5.61 8.22 26.64
CA MET A 142 6.02 7.94 25.26
C MET A 142 6.98 9.01 24.73
N SER A 143 7.81 8.65 23.74
CA SER A 143 8.74 9.60 23.11
C SER A 143 8.03 10.67 22.28
N PRO A 144 8.69 11.82 21.99
CA PRO A 144 8.19 12.80 21.03
C PRO A 144 7.86 12.23 19.65
N ALA A 145 8.65 11.27 19.16
CA ALA A 145 8.46 10.66 17.85
C ALA A 145 7.19 9.81 17.84
N TRP A 146 6.96 8.99 18.87
CA TRP A 146 5.72 8.22 19.00
C TRP A 146 4.50 9.13 19.13
N ARG A 147 4.58 10.19 19.94
CA ARG A 147 3.46 11.15 20.10
C ARG A 147 3.04 11.76 18.77
N ALA A 148 3.99 12.09 17.90
CA ALA A 148 3.71 12.66 16.59
C ALA A 148 2.96 11.66 15.70
N ARG A 149 3.42 10.41 15.65
CA ARG A 149 2.76 9.31 14.92
C ARG A 149 1.36 9.04 15.46
N PHE A 150 1.19 9.07 16.78
CA PHE A 150 -0.10 8.74 17.42
C PHE A 150 -1.12 9.87 17.26
N ALA A 151 -0.67 11.13 17.32
CA ALA A 151 -1.49 12.28 16.98
C ALA A 151 -1.94 12.22 15.51
N GLU A 152 -1.05 11.82 14.61
CA GLU A 152 -1.37 11.66 13.19
C GLU A 152 -2.39 10.54 12.95
N SER A 153 -2.18 9.33 13.48
CA SER A 153 -3.16 8.26 13.33
C SER A 153 -4.49 8.59 13.97
N THR A 154 -4.50 9.31 15.09
CA THR A 154 -5.75 9.75 15.73
C THR A 154 -6.48 10.75 14.85
N ARG A 155 -5.80 11.73 14.23
CA ARG A 155 -6.43 12.64 13.26
C ARG A 155 -6.97 11.89 12.05
N ASN A 156 -6.24 10.91 11.54
CA ASN A 156 -6.67 10.14 10.37
C ASN A 156 -7.93 9.31 10.69
N LEU A 157 -7.94 8.64 11.85
CA LEU A 157 -9.10 7.93 12.40
C LEU A 157 -10.33 8.82 12.51
N LEU A 158 -10.16 10.01 13.09
CA LEU A 158 -11.25 10.97 13.25
C LEU A 158 -11.81 11.47 11.91
N ASN A 159 -10.96 11.57 10.88
CA ASN A 159 -11.35 12.03 9.55
C ASN A 159 -12.05 10.94 8.71
N GLU A 160 -12.01 9.65 9.10
CA GLU A 160 -12.74 8.55 8.45
C GLU A 160 -14.21 8.87 8.28
N SER A 161 -14.81 9.41 9.32
CA SER A 161 -16.26 9.64 9.37
C SER A 161 -16.74 10.64 8.32
N LEU A 162 -15.88 11.53 7.81
CA LEU A 162 -16.23 12.43 6.70
C LEU A 162 -16.22 11.71 5.34
N TRP A 163 -15.32 10.76 5.16
CA TRP A 163 -15.23 9.97 3.92
C TRP A 163 -16.43 9.02 3.81
N GLU A 164 -16.76 8.29 4.87
CA GLU A 164 -17.94 7.41 4.91
C GLU A 164 -19.23 8.21 4.65
N LEU A 165 -19.36 9.38 5.28
CA LEU A 165 -20.50 10.28 5.10
C LEU A 165 -20.67 10.71 3.63
N ALA A 166 -19.57 10.95 2.92
CA ALA A 166 -19.61 11.29 1.50
C ALA A 166 -20.09 10.11 0.64
N ASN A 167 -19.56 8.91 0.88
CA ASN A 167 -19.96 7.70 0.13
C ASN A 167 -21.44 7.35 0.33
N ILE A 168 -21.94 7.42 1.56
CA ILE A 168 -23.35 7.21 1.89
C ILE A 168 -24.24 8.24 1.18
N HIS A 169 -23.84 9.51 1.18
CA HIS A 169 -24.58 10.58 0.51
C HIS A 169 -24.71 10.34 -1.00
N GLU A 170 -23.66 9.82 -1.63
CA GLU A 170 -23.59 9.58 -3.07
C GLU A 170 -24.15 8.22 -3.51
N GLY A 171 -24.36 7.29 -2.57
CA GLY A 171 -24.74 5.91 -2.88
C GLY A 171 -23.63 5.14 -3.60
N ARG A 172 -22.37 5.49 -3.35
CA ARG A 172 -21.20 4.99 -4.08
C ARG A 172 -20.53 3.86 -3.32
N ILE A 173 -20.30 2.74 -4.00
CA ILE A 173 -19.48 1.63 -3.51
C ILE A 173 -18.09 1.77 -4.11
N ALA A 174 -17.06 1.80 -3.26
CA ALA A 174 -15.67 1.92 -3.67
C ALA A 174 -15.20 0.68 -4.45
N ASN A 175 -14.20 0.84 -5.32
CA ASN A 175 -13.51 -0.32 -5.91
C ASN A 175 -12.58 -0.98 -4.86
N PRO A 176 -12.17 -2.26 -5.04
CA PRO A 176 -11.40 -2.97 -4.01
C PRO A 176 -10.09 -2.30 -3.58
N VAL A 177 -9.42 -1.61 -4.49
CA VAL A 177 -8.14 -0.94 -4.21
C VAL A 177 -8.36 0.34 -3.41
N GLU A 178 -9.34 1.15 -3.82
CA GLU A 178 -9.76 2.34 -3.07
C GLU A 178 -10.21 1.96 -1.65
N TYR A 179 -10.98 0.87 -1.55
CA TYR A 179 -11.47 0.37 -0.28
C TYR A 179 -10.34 0.04 0.71
N ILE A 180 -9.36 -0.77 0.29
CA ILE A 180 -8.21 -1.13 1.12
C ILE A 180 -7.39 0.10 1.49
N GLU A 181 -7.10 0.96 0.51
CA GLU A 181 -6.30 2.17 0.72
C GLU A 181 -6.95 3.11 1.75
N MET A 182 -8.26 3.35 1.61
CA MET A 182 -8.98 4.20 2.55
C MET A 182 -9.05 3.56 3.94
N ARG A 183 -9.39 2.28 4.07
CA ARG A 183 -9.43 1.59 5.37
C ARG A 183 -8.08 1.60 6.08
N ARG A 184 -6.94 1.61 5.37
CA ARG A 184 -5.61 1.76 6.00
C ARG A 184 -5.30 3.18 6.42
N LYS A 185 -5.77 4.17 5.66
CA LYS A 185 -5.50 5.56 5.96
C LYS A 185 -6.32 6.02 7.16
N VAL A 186 -7.62 5.74 7.12
CA VAL A 186 -8.59 6.31 8.05
C VAL A 186 -9.16 5.30 9.04
N GLY A 187 -8.98 3.99 8.85
CA GLY A 187 -9.47 3.00 9.80
C GLY A 187 -8.78 3.00 11.16
N GLY A 188 -9.42 2.38 12.15
CA GLY A 188 -8.92 2.30 13.54
C GLY A 188 -7.75 1.33 13.79
N ALA A 189 -7.37 0.49 12.83
CA ALA A 189 -6.31 -0.49 13.05
C ALA A 189 -4.89 0.11 13.12
N PRO A 190 -4.44 1.04 12.24
CA PRO A 190 -3.16 1.74 12.43
C PRO A 190 -3.05 2.46 13.79
N TRP A 191 -4.16 3.03 14.26
CA TRP A 191 -4.24 3.62 15.61
C TRP A 191 -4.08 2.55 16.70
N SER A 192 -4.72 1.40 16.53
CA SER A 192 -4.59 0.25 17.44
C SER A 192 -3.16 -0.30 17.50
N ALA A 193 -2.45 -0.30 16.37
CA ALA A 193 -1.05 -0.74 16.31
C ALA A 193 -0.14 0.13 17.19
N GLN A 194 -0.38 1.44 17.26
CA GLN A 194 0.40 2.31 18.14
C GLN A 194 0.09 2.10 19.63
N LEU A 195 -1.16 1.76 19.98
CA LEU A 195 -1.48 1.33 21.34
C LEU A 195 -0.79 0.02 21.74
N VAL A 196 -0.48 -0.85 20.78
CA VAL A 196 0.34 -2.05 21.03
C VAL A 196 1.75 -1.65 21.46
N GLU A 197 2.38 -0.65 20.84
CA GLU A 197 3.69 -0.14 21.28
C GLU A 197 3.66 0.31 22.75
N TYR A 198 2.62 1.06 23.14
CA TYR A 198 2.41 1.49 24.53
C TYR A 198 2.23 0.31 25.47
N ALA A 199 1.28 -0.58 25.17
CA ALA A 199 0.89 -1.69 26.03
C ALA A 199 2.01 -2.74 26.20
N ALA A 200 2.81 -2.95 25.15
CA ALA A 200 3.95 -3.86 25.19
C ALA A 200 5.21 -3.23 25.81
N GLY A 201 5.21 -1.91 26.05
CA GLY A 201 6.42 -1.17 26.45
C GLY A 201 7.52 -1.28 25.40
N ALA A 202 7.14 -1.33 24.12
CA ALA A 202 7.99 -1.70 23.00
C ALA A 202 7.87 -0.68 21.86
N GLU A 203 8.28 0.56 22.14
CA GLU A 203 8.30 1.62 21.13
C GLU A 203 9.26 1.25 19.98
N VAL A 204 8.75 1.33 18.76
CA VAL A 204 9.54 1.10 17.55
C VAL A 204 10.52 2.28 17.38
N PRO A 205 11.83 2.02 17.16
CA PRO A 205 12.80 3.09 17.01
C PRO A 205 12.47 3.99 15.82
N GLU A 206 12.60 5.31 16.03
CA GLU A 206 12.28 6.32 15.01
C GLU A 206 13.03 6.10 13.69
N SER A 207 14.30 5.67 13.77
CA SER A 207 15.15 5.40 12.60
C SER A 207 14.61 4.31 11.66
N VAL A 208 13.75 3.42 12.15
CA VAL A 208 13.18 2.33 11.35
C VAL A 208 11.67 2.35 11.28
N ALA A 209 10.97 3.18 12.06
CA ALA A 209 9.51 3.23 12.08
C ALA A 209 8.88 3.48 10.69
N GLY A 210 9.54 4.29 9.86
CA GLY A 210 9.11 4.56 8.48
C GLY A 210 9.60 3.55 7.44
N SER A 211 10.42 2.58 7.82
CA SER A 211 10.97 1.59 6.89
C SER A 211 9.88 0.67 6.34
N ARG A 212 10.03 0.25 5.07
CA ARG A 212 9.06 -0.61 4.39
C ARG A 212 8.67 -1.85 5.21
N PRO A 213 9.58 -2.66 5.80
CA PRO A 213 9.15 -3.86 6.53
C PRO A 213 8.22 -3.58 7.72
N LEU A 214 8.41 -2.45 8.42
CA LEU A 214 7.56 -2.08 9.55
C LEU A 214 6.22 -1.48 9.11
N ARG A 215 6.22 -0.75 7.99
CA ARG A 215 4.98 -0.33 7.32
C ARG A 215 4.16 -1.52 6.87
N VAL A 216 4.75 -2.48 6.15
CA VAL A 216 4.07 -3.70 5.69
C VAL A 216 3.50 -4.51 6.86
N LEU A 217 4.22 -4.64 7.98
CA LEU A 217 3.65 -5.27 9.19
C LEU A 217 2.41 -4.56 9.71
N THR A 218 2.44 -3.24 9.74
CA THR A 218 1.33 -2.42 10.25
C THR A 218 0.14 -2.43 9.28
N GLU A 219 0.41 -2.38 7.97
CA GLU A 219 -0.56 -2.39 6.90
C GLU A 219 -1.24 -3.76 6.75
N THR A 220 -0.49 -4.86 6.75
CA THR A 220 -1.04 -6.23 6.74
C THR A 220 -1.85 -6.54 8.00
N PHE A 221 -1.40 -6.04 9.15
CA PHE A 221 -2.19 -6.05 10.38
C PHE A 221 -3.51 -5.30 10.18
N ALA A 222 -3.45 -4.05 9.70
CA ALA A 222 -4.63 -3.22 9.51
C ALA A 222 -5.65 -3.85 8.56
N ASP A 223 -5.20 -4.37 7.41
CA ASP A 223 -6.05 -5.10 6.48
C ASP A 223 -6.73 -6.29 7.14
N SER A 224 -5.95 -7.09 7.89
CA SER A 224 -6.45 -8.31 8.53
C SER A 224 -7.49 -8.00 9.60
N VAL A 225 -7.33 -6.90 10.32
CA VAL A 225 -8.31 -6.42 11.31
C VAL A 225 -9.60 -5.99 10.62
N HIS A 226 -9.49 -5.14 9.61
CA HIS A 226 -10.65 -4.58 8.90
C HIS A 226 -11.43 -5.64 8.12
N LEU A 227 -10.76 -6.46 7.31
CA LEU A 227 -11.41 -7.51 6.52
C LEU A 227 -12.11 -8.55 7.40
N ARG A 228 -11.54 -8.86 8.57
CA ARG A 228 -12.22 -9.72 9.53
C ARG A 228 -13.45 -9.04 10.09
N ASN A 229 -13.32 -7.78 10.51
CA ASN A 229 -14.46 -7.03 11.02
C ASN A 229 -15.61 -7.05 10.01
N ASP A 230 -15.34 -6.75 8.73
CA ASP A 230 -16.32 -6.76 7.64
C ASP A 230 -17.11 -8.07 7.54
N LEU A 231 -16.43 -9.21 7.68
CA LEU A 231 -17.06 -10.54 7.65
C LEU A 231 -18.03 -10.78 8.82
N PHE A 232 -17.70 -10.27 10.00
CA PHE A 232 -18.54 -10.43 11.19
C PHE A 232 -19.62 -9.35 11.30
N SER A 233 -19.38 -8.17 10.75
CA SER A 233 -20.24 -7.00 10.85
C SER A 233 -21.21 -6.84 9.68
N TYR A 234 -21.00 -7.54 8.55
CA TYR A 234 -21.77 -7.38 7.31
C TYR A 234 -23.28 -7.21 7.50
N GLN A 235 -23.92 -8.10 8.26
CA GLN A 235 -25.37 -8.02 8.49
C GLN A 235 -25.77 -6.69 9.15
N ARG A 236 -25.02 -6.26 10.17
CA ARG A 236 -25.30 -5.01 10.88
C ARG A 236 -25.00 -3.80 9.97
N GLU A 237 -23.80 -3.74 9.43
CA GLU A 237 -23.31 -2.58 8.67
C GLU A 237 -24.08 -2.42 7.36
N VAL A 238 -24.21 -3.48 6.56
CA VAL A 238 -24.78 -3.39 5.21
C VAL A 238 -26.31 -3.52 5.23
N GLU A 239 -26.88 -4.51 5.94
CA GLU A 239 -28.33 -4.74 5.90
C GLU A 239 -29.13 -3.82 6.84
N GLU A 240 -28.57 -3.43 8.00
CA GLU A 240 -29.29 -2.66 9.03
C GLU A 240 -28.91 -1.17 9.02
N GLU A 241 -27.62 -0.84 8.93
CA GLU A 241 -27.11 0.54 8.99
C GLU A 241 -27.03 1.22 7.61
N GLY A 242 -26.95 0.44 6.52
CA GLY A 242 -26.86 0.95 5.15
C GLY A 242 -25.46 1.44 4.78
N GLU A 243 -24.43 0.94 5.47
CA GLU A 243 -23.02 1.23 5.18
C GLU A 243 -22.62 0.65 3.81
N LEU A 244 -21.83 1.41 3.07
CA LEU A 244 -21.33 1.04 1.74
C LEU A 244 -19.85 0.63 1.76
N SER A 245 -19.18 0.82 2.89
CA SER A 245 -17.76 0.61 3.12
C SER A 245 -17.49 -0.74 3.80
N ASN A 246 -17.96 -1.84 3.21
CA ASN A 246 -17.72 -3.20 3.70
C ASN A 246 -17.08 -4.08 2.60
N GLY A 247 -16.00 -4.79 2.93
CA GLY A 247 -15.22 -5.57 1.96
C GLY A 247 -16.01 -6.66 1.24
N VAL A 248 -17.04 -7.24 1.88
CA VAL A 248 -17.90 -8.24 1.23
C VAL A 248 -18.76 -7.58 0.17
N LEU A 249 -19.39 -6.44 0.49
CA LEU A 249 -20.21 -5.68 -0.46
C LEU A 249 -19.38 -5.17 -1.65
N VAL A 250 -18.17 -4.69 -1.38
CA VAL A 250 -17.21 -4.22 -2.39
C VAL A 250 -16.86 -5.36 -3.35
N LEU A 251 -16.45 -6.53 -2.85
CA LEU A 251 -16.09 -7.67 -3.72
C LEU A 251 -17.31 -8.28 -4.42
N GLU A 252 -18.47 -8.35 -3.77
CA GLU A 252 -19.73 -8.79 -4.37
C GLU A 252 -20.08 -7.93 -5.59
N THR A 253 -20.05 -6.61 -5.41
CA THR A 253 -20.38 -5.64 -6.45
C THR A 253 -19.34 -5.67 -7.57
N PHE A 254 -18.06 -5.70 -7.23
CA PHE A 254 -16.96 -5.64 -8.19
C PHE A 254 -16.87 -6.91 -9.05
N LEU A 255 -16.99 -8.09 -8.44
CA LEU A 255 -16.90 -9.37 -9.16
C LEU A 255 -18.24 -9.83 -9.75
N GLY A 256 -19.35 -9.19 -9.39
CA GLY A 256 -20.70 -9.62 -9.79
C GLY A 256 -21.05 -11.02 -9.30
N CYS A 257 -20.52 -11.43 -8.16
CA CYS A 257 -20.69 -12.76 -7.58
C CYS A 257 -21.77 -12.78 -6.49
N THR A 258 -22.02 -13.94 -5.89
CA THR A 258 -22.94 -14.04 -4.74
C THR A 258 -22.28 -13.52 -3.46
N THR A 259 -23.08 -13.06 -2.49
CA THR A 259 -22.59 -12.63 -1.17
C THR A 259 -21.73 -13.70 -0.47
N GLN A 260 -22.04 -14.99 -0.65
CA GLN A 260 -21.25 -16.09 -0.09
C GLN A 260 -19.87 -16.19 -0.77
N GLU A 261 -19.80 -16.09 -2.09
CA GLU A 261 -18.52 -16.11 -2.83
C GLU A 261 -17.67 -14.89 -2.48
N ALA A 262 -18.29 -13.72 -2.31
CA ALA A 262 -17.62 -12.51 -1.87
C ALA A 262 -17.05 -12.65 -0.45
N ALA A 263 -17.83 -13.18 0.50
CA ALA A 263 -17.35 -13.44 1.86
C ALA A 263 -16.17 -14.43 1.88
N GLU A 264 -16.20 -15.45 1.03
CA GLU A 264 -15.07 -16.37 0.87
C GLU A 264 -13.84 -15.68 0.26
N ALA A 265 -14.00 -14.81 -0.74
CA ALA A 265 -12.91 -14.05 -1.33
C ALA A 265 -12.29 -13.04 -0.34
N VAL A 266 -13.11 -12.37 0.48
CA VAL A 266 -12.63 -11.52 1.59
C VAL A 266 -11.83 -12.34 2.59
N ASN A 267 -12.25 -13.56 2.93
CA ASN A 267 -11.50 -14.42 3.83
C ASN A 267 -10.21 -14.96 3.22
N ASP A 268 -10.18 -15.25 1.92
CA ASP A 268 -8.94 -15.59 1.20
C ASP A 268 -7.97 -14.40 1.24
N LEU A 269 -8.46 -13.17 1.07
CA LEU A 269 -7.64 -11.97 1.16
C LEU A 269 -7.11 -11.77 2.58
N LEU A 270 -7.98 -11.82 3.59
CA LEU A 270 -7.62 -11.81 5.02
C LEU A 270 -6.52 -12.83 5.32
N THR A 271 -6.69 -14.07 4.86
CA THR A 271 -5.71 -15.15 5.02
C THR A 271 -4.38 -14.79 4.38
N SER A 272 -4.41 -14.21 3.18
CA SER A 272 -3.21 -13.80 2.47
C SER A 272 -2.46 -12.68 3.20
N ARG A 273 -3.18 -11.69 3.73
CA ARG A 273 -2.57 -10.58 4.51
C ARG A 273 -1.92 -11.09 5.80
N LEU A 274 -2.53 -12.07 6.47
CA LEU A 274 -1.92 -12.76 7.61
C LEU A 274 -0.63 -13.52 7.23
N GLN A 275 -0.61 -14.17 6.06
CA GLN A 275 0.58 -14.87 5.57
C GLN A 275 1.69 -13.89 5.15
N GLN A 276 1.32 -12.73 4.59
CA GLN A 276 2.28 -11.66 4.29
C GLN A 276 2.87 -11.07 5.58
N PHE A 277 2.04 -10.82 6.60
CA PHE A 277 2.49 -10.43 7.93
C PHE A 277 3.53 -11.42 8.50
N GLU A 278 3.24 -12.72 8.44
CA GLU A 278 4.17 -13.79 8.86
C GLU A 278 5.49 -13.73 8.08
N ASN A 279 5.42 -13.57 6.75
CA ASN A 279 6.58 -13.53 5.89
C ASN A 279 7.49 -12.35 6.22
N THR A 280 6.94 -11.14 6.29
CA THR A 280 7.69 -9.92 6.60
C THR A 280 8.28 -9.99 8.02
N ALA A 281 7.52 -10.45 9.01
CA ALA A 281 8.01 -10.59 10.39
C ALA A 281 9.21 -11.55 10.49
N LEU A 282 9.21 -12.63 9.70
CA LEU A 282 10.22 -13.69 9.80
C LEU A 282 11.41 -13.51 8.86
N THR A 283 11.23 -12.84 7.72
CA THR A 283 12.23 -12.80 6.65
C THR A 283 12.80 -11.40 6.40
N GLU A 284 12.02 -10.34 6.64
CA GLU A 284 12.43 -8.96 6.36
C GLU A 284 12.87 -8.22 7.62
N VAL A 285 12.10 -8.32 8.71
CA VAL A 285 12.41 -7.63 9.98
C VAL A 285 13.79 -7.99 10.55
N PRO A 286 14.22 -9.27 10.60
CA PRO A 286 15.57 -9.59 11.04
C PRO A 286 16.66 -8.98 10.15
N GLY A 287 16.41 -8.90 8.83
CA GLY A 287 17.30 -8.26 7.87
C GLY A 287 17.40 -6.76 8.11
N LEU A 288 16.27 -6.08 8.31
CA LEU A 288 16.19 -4.67 8.67
C LEU A 288 17.05 -4.35 9.90
N CYS A 289 16.90 -5.13 10.97
CA CYS A 289 17.68 -4.96 12.20
C CYS A 289 19.20 -5.03 11.95
N LEU A 290 19.64 -5.96 11.09
CA LEU A 290 21.06 -6.13 10.76
C LEU A 290 21.58 -4.98 9.88
N THR A 291 20.84 -4.63 8.83
CA THR A 291 21.24 -3.61 7.85
C THR A 291 21.26 -2.21 8.48
N GLN A 292 20.31 -1.91 9.37
CA GLN A 292 20.22 -0.63 10.07
C GLN A 292 21.07 -0.57 11.36
N GLY A 293 21.77 -1.66 11.70
CA GLY A 293 22.69 -1.69 12.85
C GLY A 293 22.01 -1.50 14.21
N LEU A 294 20.76 -1.97 14.35
CA LEU A 294 19.99 -1.84 15.59
C LEU A 294 20.65 -2.58 16.76
N THR A 295 20.55 -1.99 17.95
CA THR A 295 21.01 -2.61 19.19
C THR A 295 20.13 -3.81 19.56
N PRO A 296 20.62 -4.74 20.41
CA PRO A 296 19.78 -5.86 20.87
C PRO A 296 18.46 -5.44 21.54
N ALA A 297 18.44 -4.28 22.21
CA ALA A 297 17.23 -3.76 22.85
C ALA A 297 16.22 -3.23 21.81
N GLU A 298 16.69 -2.54 20.78
CA GLU A 298 15.84 -2.05 19.68
C GLU A 298 15.29 -3.22 18.85
N CYS A 299 16.12 -4.22 18.55
CA CYS A 299 15.67 -5.46 17.91
C CYS A 299 14.59 -6.17 18.75
N ALA A 300 14.74 -6.19 20.08
CA ALA A 300 13.76 -6.77 20.98
C ALA A 300 12.45 -5.96 21.00
N ALA A 301 12.52 -4.63 20.96
CA ALA A 301 11.34 -3.77 20.88
C ALA A 301 10.56 -4.03 19.58
N VAL A 302 11.24 -4.10 18.43
CA VAL A 302 10.61 -4.44 17.15
C VAL A 302 9.98 -5.85 17.18
N GLY A 303 10.66 -6.83 17.77
CA GLY A 303 10.12 -8.18 17.92
C GLY A 303 8.89 -8.24 18.84
N LEU A 304 8.89 -7.47 19.94
CA LEU A 304 7.75 -7.34 20.85
C LEU A 304 6.57 -6.62 20.20
N TYR A 305 6.82 -5.60 19.38
CA TYR A 305 5.81 -4.94 18.56
C TYR A 305 5.15 -5.93 17.60
N ALA A 306 5.94 -6.66 16.81
CA ALA A 306 5.43 -7.69 15.89
C ALA A 306 4.61 -8.77 16.62
N LYS A 307 5.08 -9.25 17.78
CA LYS A 307 4.33 -10.18 18.63
C LYS A 307 3.02 -9.55 19.13
N GLY A 308 3.04 -8.30 19.57
CA GLY A 308 1.85 -7.60 20.02
C GLY A 308 0.77 -7.49 18.93
N LEU A 309 1.18 -7.25 17.68
CA LEU A 309 0.25 -7.31 16.54
C LEU A 309 -0.29 -8.73 16.29
N GLN A 310 0.49 -9.79 16.54
CA GLN A 310 -0.01 -11.19 16.47
C GLN A 310 -1.05 -11.49 17.55
N ASP A 311 -0.77 -11.05 18.79
CA ASP A 311 -1.68 -11.20 19.92
C ASP A 311 -2.98 -10.43 19.66
N TRP A 312 -2.88 -9.20 19.15
CA TRP A 312 -4.04 -8.38 18.79
C TRP A 312 -4.89 -9.08 17.74
N GLN A 313 -4.29 -9.59 16.66
CA GLN A 313 -5.03 -10.32 15.63
C GLN A 313 -5.74 -11.54 16.20
N SER A 314 -5.07 -12.35 17.02
CA SER A 314 -5.68 -13.58 17.57
C SER A 314 -6.77 -13.24 18.59
N GLY A 315 -6.52 -12.24 19.43
CA GLY A 315 -7.44 -11.77 20.43
C GLY A 315 -8.69 -11.10 19.83
N GLY A 316 -8.51 -10.31 18.79
CA GLY A 316 -9.60 -9.70 18.03
C GLY A 316 -10.51 -10.76 17.42
N HIS A 317 -9.97 -11.85 16.86
CA HIS A 317 -10.77 -12.98 16.37
C HIS A 317 -11.63 -13.60 17.49
N GLU A 318 -10.99 -13.92 18.61
CA GLU A 318 -11.66 -14.57 19.75
C GLU A 318 -12.78 -13.69 20.34
N TRP A 319 -12.56 -12.37 20.38
CA TRP A 319 -13.59 -11.45 20.82
C TRP A 319 -14.78 -11.38 19.83
N HIS A 320 -14.54 -11.33 18.51
CA HIS A 320 -15.63 -11.35 17.51
C HIS A 320 -16.50 -12.59 17.65
N MET A 321 -15.90 -13.76 17.86
CA MET A 321 -16.60 -15.04 18.05
C MET A 321 -17.49 -15.09 19.30
N ARG A 322 -17.20 -14.25 20.31
CA ARG A 322 -17.89 -14.24 21.62
C ARG A 322 -18.84 -13.07 21.80
N SER A 323 -18.57 -11.95 21.13
CA SER A 323 -19.34 -10.72 21.28
C SER A 323 -20.75 -10.89 20.73
N SER A 324 -21.74 -10.39 21.45
CA SER A 324 -23.14 -10.38 20.98
C SER A 324 -23.39 -9.37 19.87
N ARG A 325 -22.40 -8.52 19.53
CA ARG A 325 -22.49 -7.47 18.49
C ARG A 325 -22.44 -8.03 17.06
N TYR A 326 -22.02 -9.28 16.87
CA TYR A 326 -21.79 -9.87 15.54
C TYR A 326 -22.65 -11.10 15.24
N MET A 327 -22.72 -11.46 13.95
CA MET A 327 -23.54 -12.57 13.45
C MET A 327 -22.97 -13.96 13.80
N ASN A 328 -23.01 -14.35 15.07
CA ASN A 328 -22.38 -15.58 15.58
C ASN A 328 -23.30 -16.83 15.61
N LYS A 329 -24.47 -16.77 14.99
CA LYS A 329 -25.43 -17.90 15.03
C LYS A 329 -24.89 -19.08 14.22
N GLY A 330 -24.87 -20.28 14.82
CA GLY A 330 -24.44 -21.51 14.14
C GLY A 330 -22.95 -21.86 14.27
N LEU A 331 -22.14 -21.03 14.92
CA LEU A 331 -20.77 -21.38 15.28
C LEU A 331 -20.76 -22.31 16.51
N ASP A 332 -20.12 -23.47 16.38
CA ASP A 332 -19.92 -24.39 17.51
C ASP A 332 -18.87 -23.77 18.45
N THR A 333 -19.31 -23.10 19.51
CA THR A 333 -18.47 -22.49 20.55
C THR A 333 -17.90 -23.55 21.50
N GLY A 334 -17.36 -24.63 20.92
CA GLY A 334 -16.68 -25.68 21.65
C GLY A 334 -15.62 -25.04 22.55
N ARG A 335 -15.84 -25.08 23.87
CA ARG A 335 -14.82 -24.76 24.88
C ARG A 335 -13.52 -25.39 24.41
N SER A 336 -12.49 -24.57 24.21
CA SER A 336 -11.12 -25.05 24.06
C SER A 336 -10.80 -25.94 25.28
N MET A 337 -10.96 -27.24 25.09
CA MET A 337 -10.81 -28.29 26.09
C MET A 337 -9.33 -28.67 26.15
N SER A 338 -8.46 -27.73 26.52
CA SER A 338 -7.13 -28.08 27.03
C SER A 338 -6.45 -26.85 27.63
N GLY A 339 -6.46 -26.78 28.96
CA GLY A 339 -5.54 -25.91 29.68
C GLY A 339 -4.10 -26.35 29.44
N GLY A 340 -3.26 -25.39 29.06
CA GLY A 340 -1.82 -25.37 29.28
C GLY A 340 -1.01 -26.56 28.76
N VAL A 341 -0.84 -26.69 27.43
CA VAL A 341 0.37 -27.27 26.82
C VAL A 341 0.65 -26.54 25.50
N LEU A 342 1.91 -26.22 25.24
CA LEU A 342 2.43 -25.62 24.01
C LEU A 342 1.89 -26.28 22.72
N GLY A 343 1.38 -25.45 21.79
CA GLY A 343 1.52 -25.67 20.34
C GLY A 343 0.55 -26.60 19.61
N THR A 344 -0.77 -26.54 19.86
CA THR A 344 -1.75 -27.37 19.11
C THR A 344 -2.56 -26.62 18.03
N SER A 345 -2.43 -25.30 17.86
CA SER A 345 -3.01 -24.58 16.70
C SER A 345 -2.43 -25.08 15.37
N ALA A 346 -1.21 -25.65 15.41
CA ALA A 346 -0.52 -26.28 14.29
C ALA A 346 -1.05 -27.67 13.90
N LEU A 347 -2.17 -28.14 14.48
CA LEU A 347 -2.77 -29.45 14.20
C LEU A 347 -4.24 -29.37 13.73
N ASP A 348 -4.78 -28.18 13.45
CA ASP A 348 -6.05 -28.13 12.74
C ASP A 348 -5.84 -28.61 11.30
N ILE A 349 -6.36 -29.81 11.01
CA ILE A 349 -6.26 -30.47 9.70
C ILE A 349 -6.82 -29.53 8.60
N LYS A 350 -7.76 -28.64 8.93
CA LYS A 350 -8.30 -27.66 7.97
C LYS A 350 -7.33 -26.52 7.65
N THR A 351 -6.51 -26.04 8.58
CA THR A 351 -5.48 -25.04 8.26
C THR A 351 -4.29 -25.66 7.52
N ILE A 352 -4.05 -26.97 7.67
CA ILE A 352 -2.97 -27.69 6.98
C ILE A 352 -3.39 -28.19 5.58
N PHE A 353 -4.65 -28.59 5.39
CA PHE A 353 -5.14 -29.21 4.14
C PHE A 353 -6.36 -28.51 3.51
N GLY A 354 -6.84 -27.41 4.08
CA GLY A 354 -8.00 -26.66 3.58
C GLY A 354 -7.63 -25.55 2.60
N ARG A 355 -8.62 -24.71 2.28
CA ARG A 355 -8.53 -23.61 1.32
C ARG A 355 -7.33 -22.67 1.56
N PRO A 356 -7.01 -22.25 2.82
CA PRO A 356 -5.81 -21.46 3.12
C PRO A 356 -4.49 -22.11 2.69
N ALA A 357 -4.32 -23.42 2.92
CA ALA A 357 -3.11 -24.14 2.57
C ALA A 357 -2.98 -24.33 1.06
N ALA A 358 -4.09 -24.58 0.37
CA ALA A 358 -4.10 -24.68 -1.09
C ALA A 358 -3.74 -23.34 -1.75
N ALA A 359 -4.26 -22.22 -1.23
CA ALA A 359 -3.89 -20.88 -1.71
C ALA A 359 -2.40 -20.59 -1.50
N ARG A 360 -1.87 -20.85 -0.30
CA ARG A 360 -0.43 -20.70 0.01
C ARG A 360 0.46 -21.58 -0.86
N LEU A 361 -0.01 -22.78 -1.23
CA LEU A 361 0.76 -23.65 -2.11
C LEU A 361 0.81 -23.10 -3.53
N ARG A 362 -0.28 -22.49 -4.05
CA ARG A 362 -0.29 -21.90 -5.40
C ARG A 362 0.75 -20.79 -5.55
N THR A 363 0.89 -19.93 -4.53
CA THR A 363 1.84 -18.81 -4.57
C THR A 363 3.30 -19.26 -4.61
N LEU A 364 3.62 -20.46 -4.11
CA LEU A 364 4.97 -21.02 -4.05
C LEU A 364 5.28 -22.04 -5.16
N THR A 365 4.29 -22.40 -5.99
CA THR A 365 4.42 -23.47 -7.00
C THR A 365 4.35 -22.98 -8.44
N HIS A 366 4.30 -21.66 -8.66
CA HIS A 366 4.41 -21.07 -9.99
C HIS A 366 5.66 -21.60 -10.70
N ALA A 367 5.54 -22.05 -11.95
CA ALA A 367 6.71 -22.48 -12.72
C ALA A 367 7.17 -21.32 -13.62
N PRO A 368 8.43 -20.86 -13.54
CA PRO A 368 8.91 -19.74 -14.37
C PRO A 368 9.04 -20.16 -15.83
N HIS A 369 9.01 -19.17 -16.75
CA HIS A 369 9.15 -19.36 -18.20
C HIS A 369 8.05 -20.24 -18.83
N GLN A 370 6.83 -20.19 -18.28
CA GLN A 370 5.69 -20.89 -18.86
C GLN A 370 5.31 -20.29 -20.21
N ARG A 371 4.93 -21.14 -21.17
CA ARG A 371 4.35 -20.69 -22.44
C ARG A 371 2.89 -20.32 -22.22
N VAL A 372 2.57 -19.04 -22.36
CA VAL A 372 1.23 -18.48 -22.14
C VAL A 372 0.56 -18.00 -23.43
N GLY A 373 1.32 -17.87 -24.53
CA GLY A 373 0.82 -17.31 -25.79
C GLY A 373 0.82 -15.78 -25.79
N PRO A 374 0.30 -15.14 -26.86
CA PRO A 374 0.22 -13.69 -26.95
C PRO A 374 -0.58 -13.05 -25.81
N SER A 375 -0.15 -11.87 -25.38
CA SER A 375 -0.91 -11.06 -24.43
C SER A 375 -2.34 -10.80 -24.95
N LEU A 376 -3.35 -11.11 -24.13
CA LEU A 376 -4.75 -10.79 -24.38
C LEU A 376 -5.02 -9.36 -23.92
N LEU A 377 -5.39 -8.50 -24.87
CA LEU A 377 -5.59 -7.08 -24.62
C LEU A 377 -7.08 -6.74 -24.66
N PRO A 378 -7.64 -6.08 -23.62
CA PRO A 378 -9.00 -5.56 -23.66
C PRO A 378 -9.10 -4.31 -24.54
N GLU A 379 -10.32 -3.81 -24.73
CA GLU A 379 -10.53 -2.49 -25.34
C GLU A 379 -10.20 -1.38 -24.34
N PHE A 380 -9.08 -0.68 -24.55
CA PHE A 380 -8.70 0.47 -23.73
C PHE A 380 -9.51 1.72 -24.14
N ASP A 381 -10.57 1.99 -23.39
CA ASP A 381 -11.49 3.13 -23.58
C ASP A 381 -11.06 4.32 -22.70
N LEU A 382 -9.92 4.91 -23.05
CA LEU A 382 -9.36 6.06 -22.36
C LEU A 382 -9.91 7.35 -23.00
N PRO A 383 -10.66 8.20 -22.27
CA PRO A 383 -11.39 9.33 -22.84
C PRO A 383 -10.53 10.57 -23.11
N PHE A 384 -9.20 10.46 -22.98
CA PHE A 384 -8.27 11.57 -23.13
C PHE A 384 -7.69 11.62 -24.55
N PRO A 385 -7.72 12.78 -25.22
CA PRO A 385 -7.13 12.92 -26.55
C PRO A 385 -5.61 12.78 -26.47
N LEU A 386 -5.02 12.08 -27.44
CA LEU A 386 -3.56 12.00 -27.56
C LEU A 386 -3.02 13.25 -28.27
N THR A 387 -2.08 13.94 -27.63
CA THR A 387 -1.20 14.94 -28.24
C THR A 387 0.24 14.44 -28.14
N LEU A 388 1.08 14.76 -29.14
CA LEU A 388 2.49 14.38 -29.14
C LEU A 388 3.37 15.62 -29.34
N SER A 389 4.43 15.73 -28.56
CA SER A 389 5.44 16.76 -28.72
C SER A 389 6.07 16.68 -30.13
N PRO A 390 6.25 17.84 -30.82
CA PRO A 390 6.90 17.87 -32.13
C PRO A 390 8.38 17.50 -32.09
N HIS A 391 8.97 17.37 -30.90
CA HIS A 391 10.40 17.11 -30.69
C HIS A 391 10.76 15.63 -30.60
N HIS A 392 9.79 14.70 -30.74
CA HIS A 392 9.99 13.24 -30.61
C HIS A 392 11.22 12.71 -31.37
N GLN A 393 11.31 12.98 -32.67
CA GLN A 393 12.38 12.41 -33.50
C GLN A 393 13.77 12.91 -33.09
N ASP A 394 13.90 14.16 -32.66
CA ASP A 394 15.17 14.71 -32.18
C ASP A 394 15.56 14.08 -30.84
N ALA A 395 14.62 13.99 -29.90
CA ALA A 395 14.83 13.32 -28.61
C ALA A 395 15.21 11.84 -28.76
N LEU A 396 14.65 11.12 -29.73
CA LEU A 396 15.00 9.74 -30.03
C LEU A 396 16.46 9.60 -30.46
N GLU A 397 16.92 10.42 -31.41
CA GLU A 397 18.30 10.33 -31.89
C GLU A 397 19.31 10.70 -30.81
N LYS A 398 18.98 11.72 -30.00
CA LYS A 398 19.84 12.17 -28.90
C LYS A 398 19.92 11.16 -27.76
N SER A 399 18.78 10.59 -27.33
CA SER A 399 18.76 9.58 -26.26
C SER A 399 19.51 8.31 -26.64
N VAL A 400 19.42 7.86 -27.91
CA VAL A 400 20.23 6.73 -28.42
C VAL A 400 21.72 7.06 -28.38
N ALA A 401 22.11 8.23 -28.88
CA ALA A 401 23.51 8.66 -28.84
C ALA A 401 24.02 8.83 -27.40
N TRP A 402 23.17 9.27 -26.47
CA TRP A 402 23.48 9.38 -25.06
C TRP A 402 23.69 8.01 -24.41
N ALA A 403 22.79 7.05 -24.65
CA ALA A 403 22.90 5.69 -24.13
C ALA A 403 24.19 4.99 -24.61
N GLU A 404 24.59 5.21 -25.87
CA GLU A 404 25.86 4.74 -26.41
C GLU A 404 27.06 5.34 -25.65
N ARG A 405 27.06 6.66 -25.41
CA ARG A 405 28.14 7.34 -24.66
C ARG A 405 28.23 6.85 -23.21
N MET A 406 27.11 6.56 -22.57
CA MET A 406 27.07 6.04 -21.20
C MET A 406 27.49 4.56 -21.12
N GLY A 407 27.39 3.84 -22.25
CA GLY A 407 27.75 2.44 -22.37
C GLY A 407 26.62 1.47 -22.05
N LEU A 408 25.36 1.93 -22.11
CA LEU A 408 24.16 1.11 -21.85
C LEU A 408 23.84 0.13 -23.00
N LEU A 409 24.47 0.31 -24.16
CA LEU A 409 24.23 -0.51 -25.37
C LEU A 409 25.31 -1.58 -25.59
N GLY A 410 26.11 -1.86 -24.56
CA GLY A 410 27.27 -2.75 -24.63
C GLY A 410 27.07 -4.12 -23.97
N ASP A 411 25.96 -4.35 -23.29
CA ASP A 411 25.72 -5.55 -22.48
C ASP A 411 24.32 -6.15 -22.67
N ILE A 412 23.31 -5.74 -21.90
CA ILE A 412 21.96 -6.33 -21.90
C ILE A 412 21.08 -5.76 -23.02
N TRP A 413 21.41 -4.56 -23.51
CA TRP A 413 20.74 -3.88 -24.62
C TRP A 413 21.69 -3.62 -25.79
N ASP A 414 21.12 -3.41 -26.97
CA ASP A 414 21.81 -2.90 -28.16
C ASP A 414 21.04 -1.72 -28.80
N GLY A 415 21.65 -1.07 -29.80
CA GLY A 415 21.05 0.07 -30.49
C GLY A 415 19.69 -0.24 -31.15
N PRO A 416 19.53 -1.35 -31.87
CA PRO A 416 18.22 -1.78 -32.41
C PRO A 416 17.14 -1.99 -31.35
N MET A 417 17.47 -2.53 -30.17
CA MET A 417 16.55 -2.65 -29.04
C MET A 417 16.08 -1.28 -28.56
N LEU A 418 17.01 -0.39 -28.20
CA LEU A 418 16.67 0.94 -27.68
C LEU A 418 15.80 1.74 -28.66
N ARG A 419 16.12 1.70 -29.96
CA ARG A 419 15.28 2.34 -30.99
C ARG A 419 13.91 1.69 -31.14
N GLY A 420 13.78 0.40 -30.84
CA GLY A 420 12.51 -0.30 -30.80
C GLY A 420 11.67 0.01 -29.56
N PHE A 421 12.33 0.25 -28.42
CA PHE A 421 11.69 0.67 -27.17
C PHE A 421 11.16 2.11 -27.27
N ASP A 422 11.85 2.99 -28.00
CA ASP A 422 11.42 4.35 -28.32
C ASP A 422 10.86 5.11 -27.11
N PHE A 423 11.66 5.25 -26.05
CA PHE A 423 11.26 5.98 -24.85
C PHE A 423 11.00 7.47 -25.12
N ALA A 424 11.58 8.02 -26.20
CA ALA A 424 11.27 9.36 -26.66
C ALA A 424 9.82 9.50 -27.14
N LEU A 425 9.21 8.45 -27.72
CA LEU A 425 7.77 8.44 -28.03
C LEU A 425 6.93 8.46 -26.76
N CYS A 426 7.36 7.74 -25.71
CA CYS A 426 6.69 7.78 -24.41
C CYS A 426 6.70 9.22 -23.90
N SER A 427 7.88 9.81 -23.71
CA SER A 427 8.05 11.20 -23.25
C SER A 427 7.24 12.19 -24.09
N ALA A 428 7.17 12.01 -25.41
CA ALA A 428 6.45 12.93 -26.29
C ALA A 428 4.94 12.92 -26.05
N GLY A 429 4.38 11.80 -25.57
CA GLY A 429 2.99 11.70 -25.16
C GLY A 429 2.76 12.09 -23.70
N LEU A 430 3.73 11.84 -22.80
CA LEU A 430 3.61 12.25 -21.40
C LEU A 430 3.58 13.77 -21.24
N ASP A 431 4.32 14.45 -22.10
CA ASP A 431 4.54 15.89 -22.02
C ASP A 431 4.53 16.51 -23.43
N PRO A 432 3.35 16.70 -24.02
CA PRO A 432 3.22 17.20 -25.39
C PRO A 432 3.73 18.63 -25.56
N ASP A 433 3.75 19.42 -24.49
CA ASP A 433 4.17 20.81 -24.47
C ASP A 433 5.66 21.00 -24.07
N ALA A 434 6.39 19.90 -23.82
CA ALA A 434 7.81 19.92 -23.49
C ALA A 434 8.63 20.73 -24.50
N THR A 435 9.59 21.52 -23.99
CA THR A 435 10.69 22.02 -24.84
C THR A 435 11.54 20.85 -25.35
N ALA A 436 12.36 21.11 -26.38
CA ALA A 436 13.23 20.08 -26.95
C ALA A 436 14.21 19.51 -25.90
N GLU A 437 14.74 20.37 -25.02
CA GLU A 437 15.66 20.00 -23.96
C GLU A 437 14.98 19.19 -22.84
N GLU A 438 13.76 19.54 -22.46
CA GLU A 438 12.98 18.79 -21.46
C GLU A 438 12.59 17.42 -21.99
N LEU A 439 12.18 17.33 -23.25
CA LEU A 439 11.82 16.06 -23.87
C LEU A 439 13.03 15.12 -24.00
N GLU A 440 14.19 15.66 -24.38
CA GLU A 440 15.46 14.93 -24.41
C GLU A 440 15.79 14.35 -23.04
N LEU A 441 15.76 15.19 -21.99
CA LEU A 441 16.08 14.77 -20.63
C LEU A 441 15.08 13.72 -20.10
N SER A 442 13.79 13.90 -20.38
CA SER A 442 12.74 12.94 -20.04
C SER A 442 12.96 11.57 -20.71
N ALA A 443 13.29 11.57 -22.01
CA ALA A 443 13.55 10.34 -22.74
C ALA A 443 14.77 9.57 -22.20
N GLU A 444 15.80 10.28 -21.77
CA GLU A 444 17.01 9.68 -21.17
C GLU A 444 16.73 9.15 -19.75
N TRP A 445 15.91 9.82 -18.94
CA TRP A 445 15.44 9.28 -17.64
C TRP A 445 14.64 7.99 -17.81
N LEU A 446 13.68 7.95 -18.75
CA LEU A 446 12.93 6.73 -19.06
C LEU A 446 13.84 5.60 -19.58
N THR A 447 14.85 5.96 -20.38
CA THR A 447 15.87 5.01 -20.85
C THR A 447 16.64 4.42 -19.68
N TRP A 448 17.10 5.26 -18.73
CA TRP A 448 17.86 4.80 -17.57
C TRP A 448 17.03 3.95 -16.61
N GLY A 449 15.81 4.39 -16.27
CA GLY A 449 14.92 3.66 -15.36
C GLY A 449 14.58 2.28 -15.91
N THR A 450 14.19 2.20 -17.19
CA THR A 450 13.86 0.91 -17.83
C THR A 450 15.09 0.02 -18.03
N TYR A 451 16.28 0.62 -18.19
CA TYR A 451 17.53 -0.15 -18.22
C TYR A 451 17.79 -0.81 -16.87
N GLY A 452 17.60 -0.07 -15.78
CA GLY A 452 17.73 -0.60 -14.42
C GLY A 452 16.75 -1.74 -14.13
N ASP A 453 15.50 -1.57 -14.54
CA ASP A 453 14.43 -2.58 -14.48
C ASP A 453 14.82 -3.90 -15.19
N ASP A 454 15.38 -3.83 -16.40
CA ASP A 454 15.88 -5.03 -17.10
C ASP A 454 17.20 -5.56 -16.46
N TYR A 455 18.07 -4.68 -15.95
CA TYR A 455 19.40 -5.02 -15.43
C TYR A 455 19.35 -5.78 -14.10
N TYR A 456 18.52 -5.35 -13.15
CA TYR A 456 18.51 -5.90 -11.79
C TYR A 456 18.14 -7.39 -11.74
N PRO A 457 17.02 -7.85 -12.34
CA PRO A 457 16.68 -9.27 -12.41
C PRO A 457 17.73 -10.10 -13.16
N MET A 458 18.30 -9.56 -14.25
CA MET A 458 19.29 -10.28 -15.06
C MET A 458 20.62 -10.49 -14.33
N VAL A 459 21.10 -9.48 -13.60
CA VAL A 459 22.42 -9.50 -12.95
C VAL A 459 22.33 -10.10 -11.54
N PHE A 460 21.33 -9.69 -10.76
CA PHE A 460 21.19 -10.10 -9.35
C PHE A 460 20.15 -11.19 -9.15
N GLY A 461 19.00 -11.11 -9.85
CA GLY A 461 17.89 -12.05 -9.69
C GLY A 461 18.25 -13.50 -10.04
N ARG A 462 18.83 -13.71 -11.24
CA ARG A 462 19.25 -15.06 -11.71
C ARG A 462 20.21 -15.77 -10.77
N SER A 463 21.11 -15.02 -10.13
CA SER A 463 22.10 -15.56 -9.19
C SER A 463 21.64 -15.51 -7.73
N ARG A 464 20.46 -14.93 -7.45
CA ARG A 464 19.94 -14.62 -6.11
C ARG A 464 20.95 -13.84 -5.25
N ASN A 465 21.70 -12.94 -5.89
CA ASN A 465 22.76 -12.17 -5.24
C ASN A 465 22.21 -10.88 -4.62
N LEU A 466 21.38 -11.03 -3.58
CA LEU A 466 20.78 -9.90 -2.87
C LEU A 466 21.84 -8.97 -2.25
N ALA A 467 22.95 -9.51 -1.77
CA ALA A 467 24.05 -8.71 -1.23
C ALA A 467 24.72 -7.83 -2.31
N GLY A 468 24.86 -8.35 -3.53
CA GLY A 468 25.35 -7.58 -4.68
C GLY A 468 24.37 -6.48 -5.09
N ALA A 469 23.08 -6.76 -5.06
CA ALA A 469 22.04 -5.77 -5.36
C ALA A 469 22.03 -4.65 -4.32
N GLN A 470 22.15 -4.99 -3.02
CA GLN A 470 22.27 -4.00 -1.93
C GLN A 470 23.48 -3.08 -2.12
N LEU A 471 24.65 -3.65 -2.46
CA LEU A 471 25.84 -2.84 -2.72
C LEU A 471 25.66 -1.93 -3.94
N ALA A 472 24.99 -2.41 -5.00
CA ALA A 472 24.69 -1.58 -6.16
C ALA A 472 23.72 -0.45 -5.82
N HIS A 473 22.69 -0.72 -5.02
CA HIS A 473 21.76 0.28 -4.48
C HIS A 473 22.51 1.39 -3.72
N GLU A 474 23.36 1.03 -2.75
CA GLU A 474 24.16 2.01 -1.98
C GLU A 474 25.05 2.88 -2.89
N ARG A 475 25.62 2.29 -3.95
CA ARG A 475 26.45 3.01 -4.92
C ARG A 475 25.64 3.97 -5.80
N LEU A 476 24.42 3.60 -6.19
CA LEU A 476 23.53 4.47 -6.95
C LEU A 476 23.08 5.67 -6.11
N LEU A 477 22.74 5.48 -4.83
CA LEU A 477 22.47 6.58 -3.90
C LEU A 477 23.66 7.53 -3.77
N ALA A 478 24.88 7.00 -3.69
CA ALA A 478 26.10 7.81 -3.66
C ALA A 478 26.34 8.61 -4.96
N CYS A 479 25.70 8.24 -6.07
CA CYS A 479 25.75 9.00 -7.33
C CYS A 479 24.73 10.15 -7.38
N MET A 480 23.95 10.38 -6.33
CA MET A 480 22.93 11.44 -6.24
C MET A 480 23.18 12.42 -5.07
N PRO A 481 24.38 13.05 -4.96
CA PRO A 481 24.65 14.01 -3.91
C PRO A 481 23.71 15.22 -4.00
N VAL A 482 22.91 15.45 -2.95
CA VAL A 482 21.95 16.56 -2.87
C VAL A 482 22.65 17.92 -2.75
N ASP A 483 23.73 17.99 -1.95
CA ASP A 483 24.42 19.23 -1.63
C ASP A 483 25.44 19.66 -2.69
N ASP A 484 26.06 18.70 -3.38
CA ASP A 484 27.03 18.95 -4.46
C ASP A 484 26.77 18.04 -5.67
N PRO A 485 25.73 18.32 -6.49
CA PRO A 485 25.41 17.52 -7.67
C PRO A 485 26.53 17.41 -8.70
N ALA A 486 27.49 18.36 -8.71
CA ALA A 486 28.62 18.34 -9.64
C ALA A 486 29.67 17.28 -9.27
N SER A 487 29.65 16.77 -8.03
CA SER A 487 30.54 15.68 -7.60
C SER A 487 30.09 14.28 -8.04
N ALA A 488 28.84 14.13 -8.49
CA ALA A 488 28.23 12.84 -8.86
C ALA A 488 29.10 12.00 -9.83
N PRO A 489 29.66 12.55 -10.93
CA PRO A 489 30.42 11.75 -11.90
C PRO A 489 31.68 11.09 -11.32
N ALA A 490 32.24 11.62 -10.23
CA ALA A 490 33.42 11.05 -9.58
C ALA A 490 33.10 9.74 -8.83
N MET A 491 31.83 9.47 -8.54
CA MET A 491 31.37 8.27 -7.82
C MET A 491 31.06 7.09 -8.74
N ALA A 492 30.84 7.36 -10.02
CA ALA A 492 30.34 6.39 -10.98
C ALA A 492 31.45 5.55 -11.64
N LEU A 493 31.28 4.23 -11.63
CA LEU A 493 32.19 3.24 -12.22
C LEU A 493 31.50 2.40 -13.32
N SER A 494 30.25 2.00 -13.11
CA SER A 494 29.49 1.17 -14.05
C SER A 494 28.66 2.03 -15.04
N PRO A 495 28.18 1.47 -16.17
CA PRO A 495 27.29 2.19 -17.09
C PRO A 495 26.07 2.79 -16.40
N ILE A 496 25.34 2.00 -15.60
CA ILE A 496 24.14 2.44 -14.88
C ILE A 496 24.43 3.57 -13.87
N GLU A 497 25.58 3.53 -13.20
CA GLU A 497 26.04 4.60 -12.29
C GLU A 497 26.41 5.87 -13.06
N ARG A 498 27.12 5.76 -14.19
CA ARG A 498 27.55 6.92 -14.99
C ARG A 498 26.37 7.66 -15.59
N SER A 499 25.40 6.91 -16.12
CA SER A 499 24.15 7.50 -16.64
C SER A 499 23.34 8.18 -15.55
N LEU A 500 23.23 7.58 -14.35
CA LEU A 500 22.53 8.22 -13.24
C LEU A 500 23.22 9.52 -12.80
N ALA A 501 24.54 9.50 -12.66
CA ALA A 501 25.30 10.68 -12.28
C ALA A 501 25.15 11.82 -13.30
N ASP A 502 25.19 11.52 -14.61
CA ASP A 502 24.96 12.51 -15.67
C ASP A 502 23.55 13.12 -15.59
N LEU A 503 22.54 12.26 -15.50
CA LEU A 503 21.13 12.67 -15.38
C LEU A 503 20.90 13.50 -14.12
N TRP A 504 21.43 13.06 -12.98
CA TRP A 504 21.33 13.77 -11.70
C TRP A 504 21.91 15.17 -11.81
N THR A 505 23.16 15.31 -12.31
CA THR A 505 23.80 16.61 -12.45
C THR A 505 23.00 17.55 -13.37
N ARG A 506 22.56 17.07 -14.54
CA ARG A 506 21.82 17.89 -15.51
C ARG A 506 20.44 18.32 -15.00
N THR A 507 19.74 17.41 -14.32
CA THR A 507 18.38 17.63 -13.81
C THR A 507 18.37 18.54 -12.59
N THR A 508 19.32 18.36 -11.67
CA THR A 508 19.31 19.04 -10.37
C THR A 508 20.06 20.37 -10.35
N ALA A 509 20.89 20.66 -11.35
CA ALA A 509 21.61 21.93 -11.47
C ALA A 509 20.70 23.18 -11.30
N PRO A 510 19.52 23.26 -11.95
CA PRO A 510 18.60 24.40 -11.77
C PRO A 510 17.71 24.30 -10.52
N MET A 511 17.64 23.14 -9.86
CA MET A 511 16.67 22.88 -8.78
C MET A 511 17.07 23.51 -7.45
N SER A 512 16.05 23.85 -6.66
CA SER A 512 16.20 24.18 -5.23
C SER A 512 16.69 22.96 -4.44
N GLN A 513 17.29 23.18 -3.26
CA GLN A 513 17.72 22.05 -2.41
C GLN A 513 16.54 21.16 -1.99
N ASP A 514 15.36 21.75 -1.79
CA ASP A 514 14.15 21.01 -1.40
C ASP A 514 13.60 20.16 -2.57
N ALA A 515 13.60 20.69 -3.80
CA ALA A 515 13.25 19.94 -4.99
C ALA A 515 14.24 18.78 -5.23
N ARG A 516 15.54 18.99 -5.00
CA ARG A 516 16.55 17.92 -5.07
C ARG A 516 16.27 16.82 -4.07
N ARG A 517 15.89 17.15 -2.83
CA ARG A 517 15.53 16.14 -1.83
C ARG A 517 14.31 15.34 -2.24
N GLN A 518 13.29 15.99 -2.80
CA GLN A 518 12.09 15.29 -3.30
C GLN A 518 12.42 14.32 -4.43
N LEU A 519 13.26 14.75 -5.39
CA LEU A 519 13.72 13.88 -6.47
C LEU A 519 14.60 12.74 -5.96
N TYR A 520 15.50 13.02 -5.01
CA TYR A 520 16.32 12.00 -4.35
C TYR A 520 15.43 10.92 -3.74
N THR A 521 14.45 11.30 -2.92
CA THR A 521 13.52 10.35 -2.27
C THR A 521 12.74 9.54 -3.30
N SER A 522 12.23 10.15 -4.37
CA SER A 522 11.47 9.41 -5.39
C SER A 522 12.34 8.38 -6.14
N ILE A 523 13.63 8.68 -6.36
CA ILE A 523 14.55 7.72 -6.99
C ILE A 523 14.97 6.67 -5.95
N GLU A 524 15.21 7.03 -4.70
CA GLU A 524 15.52 6.10 -3.60
C GLU A 524 14.41 5.06 -3.45
N ASP A 525 13.14 5.49 -3.40
CA ASP A 525 11.97 4.62 -3.34
C ASP A 525 11.94 3.63 -4.53
N MET A 526 12.19 4.13 -5.75
CA MET A 526 12.29 3.27 -6.94
C MET A 526 13.44 2.25 -6.83
N LEU A 527 14.61 2.66 -6.34
CA LEU A 527 15.75 1.75 -6.15
C LEU A 527 15.51 0.72 -5.04
N GLU A 528 14.81 1.07 -3.96
CA GLU A 528 14.39 0.14 -2.91
C GLU A 528 13.39 -0.87 -3.46
N SER A 529 12.51 -0.45 -4.36
CA SER A 529 11.51 -1.31 -4.99
C SER A 529 12.12 -2.45 -5.83
N TRP A 530 13.26 -2.22 -6.50
CA TRP A 530 13.99 -3.29 -7.20
C TRP A 530 14.56 -4.33 -6.23
N LEU A 531 14.98 -3.92 -5.03
CA LEU A 531 15.41 -4.86 -3.99
C LEU A 531 14.24 -5.71 -3.49
N TRP A 532 13.05 -5.13 -3.40
CA TRP A 532 11.82 -5.83 -3.06
C TRP A 532 11.49 -6.91 -4.10
N GLU A 533 11.49 -6.56 -5.39
CA GLU A 533 11.24 -7.54 -6.46
C GLU A 533 12.25 -8.69 -6.42
N LEU A 534 13.53 -8.39 -6.25
CA LEU A 534 14.57 -9.41 -6.10
C LEU A 534 14.36 -10.31 -4.87
N HIS A 535 13.84 -9.76 -3.77
CA HIS A 535 13.51 -10.53 -2.58
C HIS A 535 12.38 -11.53 -2.86
N ASN A 536 11.29 -11.08 -3.49
CA ASN A 536 10.18 -11.95 -3.89
C ASN A 536 10.63 -13.04 -4.88
N GLN A 537 11.45 -12.68 -5.88
CA GLN A 537 12.06 -13.63 -6.81
C GLN A 537 12.94 -14.66 -6.08
N ALA A 538 13.71 -14.24 -5.08
CA ALA A 538 14.56 -15.13 -4.28
C ALA A 538 13.73 -16.13 -3.44
N GLN A 539 12.58 -15.69 -2.94
CA GLN A 539 11.60 -16.54 -2.25
C GLN A 539 10.78 -17.43 -3.19
N HIS A 540 10.79 -17.14 -4.50
CA HIS A 540 9.95 -17.81 -5.51
C HIS A 540 8.46 -17.74 -5.14
N ARG A 541 8.01 -16.55 -4.73
CA ARG A 541 6.67 -16.30 -4.21
C ARG A 541 5.95 -15.30 -5.12
N VAL A 542 4.81 -15.70 -5.66
CA VAL A 542 3.87 -14.76 -6.29
C VAL A 542 3.24 -13.91 -5.17
N PRO A 543 3.35 -12.56 -5.21
CA PRO A 543 2.76 -11.70 -4.20
C PRO A 543 1.23 -11.79 -4.22
N ASP A 544 0.60 -11.39 -3.12
CA ASP A 544 -0.86 -11.26 -3.09
C ASP A 544 -1.33 -9.99 -3.80
N PRO A 545 -2.61 -9.88 -4.21
CA PRO A 545 -3.10 -8.74 -5.00
C PRO A 545 -2.85 -7.37 -4.36
N VAL A 546 -2.89 -7.27 -3.02
CA VAL A 546 -2.68 -6.02 -2.31
C VAL A 546 -1.18 -5.72 -2.24
N ASP A 547 -0.36 -6.67 -1.77
CA ASP A 547 1.11 -6.55 -1.74
C ASP A 547 1.68 -6.19 -3.13
N TYR A 548 1.12 -6.80 -4.18
CA TYR A 548 1.48 -6.56 -5.56
C TYR A 548 1.21 -5.12 -5.99
N LEU A 549 -0.02 -4.62 -5.82
CA LEU A 549 -0.39 -3.28 -6.28
C LEU A 549 0.43 -2.19 -5.57
N GLU A 550 0.66 -2.35 -4.27
CA GLU A 550 1.47 -1.42 -3.50
C GLU A 550 2.91 -1.38 -3.97
N MET A 551 3.51 -2.57 -4.12
CA MET A 551 4.84 -2.69 -4.70
C MET A 551 4.87 -2.05 -6.09
N ARG A 552 3.86 -2.31 -6.92
CA ARG A 552 3.82 -1.88 -8.31
C ARG A 552 3.76 -0.37 -8.47
N ARG A 553 3.05 0.36 -7.58
CA ARG A 553 3.05 1.83 -7.54
C ARG A 553 4.47 2.39 -7.41
N THR A 554 5.31 1.74 -6.61
CA THR A 554 6.72 2.13 -6.44
C THR A 554 7.62 1.60 -7.55
N THR A 555 7.44 0.36 -8.02
CA THR A 555 8.35 -0.25 -9.01
C THR A 555 8.16 0.28 -10.43
N PHE A 556 6.99 0.82 -10.76
CA PHE A 556 6.72 1.34 -12.11
C PHE A 556 7.47 2.66 -12.43
N GLY A 557 8.01 3.35 -11.41
CA GLY A 557 8.67 4.64 -11.59
C GLY A 557 7.70 5.80 -11.87
N SER A 558 6.39 5.61 -11.63
CA SER A 558 5.37 6.65 -11.79
C SER A 558 5.71 7.91 -11.02
N ASP A 559 6.11 7.79 -9.75
CA ASP A 559 6.43 8.93 -8.90
C ASP A 559 7.55 9.78 -9.49
N MET A 560 8.61 9.16 -10.03
CA MET A 560 9.68 9.88 -10.72
C MET A 560 9.14 10.65 -11.93
N THR A 561 8.37 10.00 -12.80
CA THR A 561 7.86 10.64 -14.03
C THR A 561 6.84 11.75 -13.74
N MET A 562 5.96 11.54 -12.76
CA MET A 562 4.96 12.53 -12.33
C MET A 562 5.60 13.67 -11.52
N LEU A 563 6.65 13.40 -10.75
CA LEU A 563 7.37 14.43 -10.00
C LEU A 563 8.01 15.46 -10.93
N LEU A 564 8.58 15.03 -12.07
CA LEU A 564 9.15 15.97 -13.04
C LEU A 564 8.08 16.94 -13.58
N CYS A 565 6.84 16.50 -13.77
CA CYS A 565 5.70 17.37 -14.07
C CYS A 565 5.34 18.28 -12.88
N LYS A 566 5.19 17.71 -11.67
CA LYS A 566 4.89 18.47 -10.44
C LYS A 566 5.87 19.61 -10.18
N LEU A 567 7.16 19.39 -10.45
CA LEU A 567 8.19 20.40 -10.23
C LEU A 567 8.03 21.64 -11.12
N ARG A 568 7.33 21.55 -12.27
CA ARG A 568 6.98 22.74 -13.07
C ARG A 568 5.99 23.66 -12.37
N HIS A 569 5.12 23.08 -11.55
CA HIS A 569 4.12 23.79 -10.75
C HIS A 569 4.63 24.12 -9.35
N GLU A 570 5.93 23.91 -9.06
CA GLU A 570 6.51 24.15 -7.74
C GLU A 570 6.35 25.62 -7.36
N GLY A 571 5.66 25.87 -6.24
CA GLY A 571 5.37 27.21 -5.74
C GLY A 571 4.07 27.83 -6.26
N GLU A 572 3.35 27.17 -7.17
CA GLU A 572 2.03 27.61 -7.65
C GLU A 572 0.86 27.02 -6.84
N LEU A 573 1.08 25.89 -6.15
CA LEU A 573 0.11 25.22 -5.29
C LEU A 573 0.55 25.18 -3.82
N PRO A 574 -0.37 25.39 -2.85
CA PRO A 574 -0.07 25.20 -1.44
C PRO A 574 0.38 23.76 -1.14
N ARG A 575 1.36 23.59 -0.23
CA ARG A 575 1.92 22.26 0.11
C ARG A 575 0.86 21.34 0.74
N GLU A 576 -0.10 21.92 1.44
CA GLU A 576 -1.19 21.23 2.09
C GLU A 576 -2.17 20.63 1.05
N VAL A 577 -2.35 21.27 -0.11
CA VAL A 577 -3.13 20.73 -1.23
C VAL A 577 -2.39 19.54 -1.85
N LEU A 578 -1.08 19.67 -2.06
CA LEU A 578 -0.24 18.59 -2.60
C LEU A 578 -0.20 17.35 -1.70
N ARG A 579 -0.43 17.53 -0.40
CA ARG A 579 -0.49 16.44 0.60
C ARG A 579 -1.91 16.00 0.93
N SER A 580 -2.92 16.57 0.26
CA SER A 580 -4.31 16.22 0.51
C SER A 580 -4.60 14.78 0.09
N GLY A 581 -5.53 14.12 0.80
CA GLY A 581 -5.96 12.77 0.43
C GLY A 581 -6.63 12.71 -0.95
N THR A 582 -7.33 13.77 -1.33
CA THR A 582 -7.96 13.91 -2.65
C THR A 582 -6.92 13.90 -3.77
N LEU A 583 -5.83 14.67 -3.65
CA LEU A 583 -4.79 14.67 -4.68
C LEU A 583 -4.04 13.34 -4.73
N GLN A 584 -3.71 12.75 -3.58
CA GLN A 584 -3.12 11.41 -3.52
C GLN A 584 -4.01 10.35 -4.19
N SER A 585 -5.32 10.38 -3.95
CA SER A 585 -6.30 9.49 -4.57
C SER A 585 -6.32 9.63 -6.10
N LEU A 586 -6.23 10.88 -6.60
CA LEU A 586 -6.12 11.16 -8.02
C LEU A 586 -4.83 10.57 -8.62
N GLU A 587 -3.70 10.80 -7.97
CA GLU A 587 -2.40 10.30 -8.44
C GLU A 587 -2.36 8.77 -8.42
N HIS A 588 -2.69 8.15 -7.29
CA HIS A 588 -2.69 6.69 -7.16
C HIS A 588 -3.63 6.02 -8.17
N SER A 589 -4.81 6.59 -8.45
CA SER A 589 -5.73 6.03 -9.44
C SER A 589 -5.18 6.10 -10.87
N ALA A 590 -4.46 7.17 -11.24
CA ALA A 590 -3.74 7.26 -12.51
C ALA A 590 -2.57 6.26 -12.58
N GLN A 591 -1.77 6.16 -11.52
CA GLN A 591 -0.65 5.23 -11.43
C GLN A 591 -1.10 3.78 -11.58
N ASP A 592 -2.13 3.37 -10.84
CA ASP A 592 -2.67 2.01 -10.91
C ASP A 592 -3.18 1.68 -12.31
N TYR A 593 -3.86 2.62 -12.98
CA TYR A 593 -4.31 2.42 -14.36
C TYR A 593 -3.13 2.14 -15.29
N ALA A 594 -2.07 2.94 -15.21
CA ALA A 594 -0.89 2.78 -16.06
C ALA A 594 -0.12 1.48 -15.77
N CYS A 595 0.00 1.12 -14.49
CA CYS A 595 0.63 -0.14 -14.07
C CYS A 595 -0.15 -1.36 -14.61
N LEU A 596 -1.46 -1.41 -14.41
CA LEU A 596 -2.31 -2.50 -14.88
C LEU A 596 -2.33 -2.59 -16.41
N LEU A 597 -2.31 -1.43 -17.09
CA LEU A 597 -2.15 -1.38 -18.54
C LEU A 597 -0.83 -2.02 -18.96
N ASN A 598 0.29 -1.67 -18.33
CA ASN A 598 1.58 -2.28 -18.62
C ASN A 598 1.52 -3.79 -18.44
N ASP A 599 1.02 -4.27 -17.30
CA ASP A 599 0.93 -5.71 -17.01
C ASP A 599 0.15 -6.48 -18.08
N LEU A 600 -0.92 -5.91 -18.63
CA LEU A 600 -1.68 -6.50 -19.73
C LEU A 600 -0.86 -6.60 -21.02
N PHE A 601 -0.08 -5.57 -21.35
CA PHE A 601 0.79 -5.60 -22.52
C PHE A 601 2.01 -6.51 -22.32
N SER A 602 2.64 -6.46 -21.15
CA SER A 602 3.91 -7.12 -20.84
C SER A 602 3.76 -8.59 -20.43
N TYR A 603 2.55 -9.06 -20.11
CA TYR A 603 2.30 -10.42 -19.61
C TYR A 603 3.06 -11.53 -20.36
N GLN A 604 2.98 -11.56 -21.70
CA GLN A 604 3.71 -12.58 -22.46
C GLN A 604 5.24 -12.48 -22.27
N LYS A 605 5.79 -11.28 -22.32
CA LYS A 605 7.23 -11.02 -22.15
C LYS A 605 7.67 -11.50 -20.76
N GLU A 606 6.98 -11.03 -19.74
CA GLU A 606 7.29 -11.27 -18.33
C GLU A 606 7.19 -12.76 -17.97
N ILE A 607 6.12 -13.44 -18.37
CA ILE A 607 5.90 -14.84 -17.99
C ILE A 607 6.71 -15.81 -18.85
N GLU A 608 6.79 -15.62 -20.18
CA GLU A 608 7.49 -16.58 -21.06
C GLU A 608 9.02 -16.39 -21.05
N VAL A 609 9.50 -15.15 -21.00
CA VAL A 609 10.91 -14.83 -21.25
C VAL A 609 11.65 -14.53 -19.95
N GLU A 610 11.05 -13.70 -19.09
CA GLU A 610 11.71 -13.24 -17.86
C GLU A 610 11.51 -14.22 -16.70
N GLY A 611 10.39 -14.97 -16.73
CA GLY A 611 10.03 -15.85 -15.62
C GLY A 611 9.61 -15.04 -14.39
N GLU A 612 9.05 -13.85 -14.63
CA GLU A 612 8.69 -12.86 -13.63
C GLU A 612 7.43 -13.31 -12.86
N VAL A 613 7.40 -12.99 -11.58
CA VAL A 613 6.27 -13.25 -10.66
C VAL A 613 5.44 -12.00 -10.39
N HIS A 614 5.94 -10.83 -10.75
CA HIS A 614 5.31 -9.53 -10.56
C HIS A 614 4.50 -9.09 -11.80
N ASN A 615 3.34 -9.72 -12.00
CA ASN A 615 2.36 -9.28 -13.00
C ASN A 615 0.93 -9.47 -12.47
N SER A 616 0.06 -8.45 -12.56
CA SER A 616 -1.30 -8.52 -12.01
C SER A 616 -2.12 -9.69 -12.54
N VAL A 617 -1.98 -10.05 -13.81
CA VAL A 617 -2.69 -11.19 -14.40
C VAL A 617 -2.26 -12.49 -13.70
N LEU A 618 -0.95 -12.71 -13.54
CA LEU A 618 -0.44 -13.90 -12.84
C LEU A 618 -0.89 -13.91 -11.38
N VAL A 619 -0.85 -12.77 -10.72
CA VAL A 619 -1.28 -12.60 -9.33
C VAL A 619 -2.76 -12.97 -9.17
N VAL A 620 -3.62 -12.46 -10.06
CA VAL A 620 -5.06 -12.77 -10.08
C VAL A 620 -5.32 -14.26 -10.37
N GLN A 621 -4.64 -14.84 -11.37
CA GLN A 621 -4.75 -16.29 -11.65
C GLN A 621 -4.36 -17.12 -10.43
N THR A 622 -3.28 -16.75 -9.76
CA THR A 622 -2.75 -17.49 -8.62
C THR A 622 -3.67 -17.35 -7.41
N PHE A 623 -4.14 -16.14 -7.12
CA PHE A 623 -4.99 -15.85 -5.97
C PHE A 623 -6.36 -16.53 -6.12
N PHE A 624 -7.10 -16.23 -7.19
CA PHE A 624 -8.44 -16.79 -7.42
C PHE A 624 -8.44 -18.22 -7.96
N GLY A 625 -7.29 -18.74 -8.42
CA GLY A 625 -7.21 -20.04 -9.07
C GLY A 625 -7.96 -20.09 -10.41
N CYS A 626 -8.03 -18.97 -11.12
CA CYS A 626 -8.75 -18.83 -12.39
C CYS A 626 -7.83 -18.96 -13.61
N ASP A 627 -8.43 -19.10 -14.79
CA ASP A 627 -7.70 -19.19 -16.05
C ASP A 627 -7.25 -17.81 -16.57
N TYR A 628 -6.41 -17.81 -17.61
CA TYR A 628 -5.81 -16.59 -18.15
C TYR A 628 -6.85 -15.57 -18.65
N PRO A 629 -7.86 -15.94 -19.47
CA PRO A 629 -8.91 -15.01 -19.86
C PRO A 629 -9.71 -14.43 -18.69
N ALA A 630 -10.05 -15.23 -17.68
CA ALA A 630 -10.77 -14.74 -16.51
C ALA A 630 -9.93 -13.74 -15.70
N ALA A 631 -8.62 -13.99 -15.55
CA ALA A 631 -7.73 -13.06 -14.88
C ALA A 631 -7.60 -11.73 -15.64
N VAL A 632 -7.51 -11.78 -16.97
CA VAL A 632 -7.50 -10.56 -17.80
C VAL A 632 -8.78 -9.75 -17.64
N ALA A 633 -9.94 -10.41 -17.56
CA ALA A 633 -11.21 -9.72 -17.33
C ALA A 633 -11.24 -9.00 -15.97
N ILE A 634 -10.77 -9.66 -14.90
CA ILE A 634 -10.69 -9.05 -13.56
C ILE A 634 -9.71 -7.86 -13.54
N VAL A 635 -8.55 -8.00 -14.21
CA VAL A 635 -7.57 -6.91 -14.34
C VAL A 635 -8.13 -5.74 -15.15
N ASP A 636 -8.86 -5.99 -16.24
CA ASP A 636 -9.54 -4.95 -17.02
C ASP A 636 -10.61 -4.23 -16.20
N ASP A 637 -11.46 -4.98 -15.47
CA ASP A 637 -12.47 -4.39 -14.60
C ASP A 637 -11.86 -3.52 -13.51
N LEU A 638 -10.73 -3.96 -12.93
CA LEU A 638 -9.99 -3.18 -11.96
C LEU A 638 -9.43 -1.90 -12.59
N MET A 639 -8.75 -2.02 -13.73
CA MET A 639 -8.20 -0.89 -14.48
C MET A 639 -9.28 0.14 -14.81
N ARG A 640 -10.47 -0.29 -15.28
CA ARG A 640 -11.63 0.58 -15.50
C ARG A 640 -12.15 1.20 -14.21
N GLY A 641 -12.14 0.47 -13.10
CA GLY A 641 -12.49 0.97 -11.78
C GLY A 641 -11.57 2.12 -11.33
N ARG A 642 -10.25 1.97 -11.53
CA ARG A 642 -9.27 3.02 -11.24
C ARG A 642 -9.49 4.26 -12.10
N LEU A 643 -9.75 4.10 -13.41
CA LEU A 643 -10.08 5.22 -14.29
C LEU A 643 -11.36 5.95 -13.86
N LYS A 644 -12.41 5.20 -13.47
CA LYS A 644 -13.65 5.79 -12.95
C LYS A 644 -13.40 6.61 -11.68
N GLN A 645 -12.54 6.12 -10.79
CA GLN A 645 -12.13 6.87 -9.60
C GLN A 645 -11.38 8.14 -9.97
N PHE A 646 -10.40 8.08 -10.89
CA PHE A 646 -9.69 9.28 -11.36
C PHE A 646 -10.67 10.35 -11.86
N LEU A 647 -11.62 9.97 -12.72
CA LEU A 647 -12.63 10.88 -13.25
C LEU A 647 -13.54 11.43 -12.15
N HIS A 648 -13.94 10.60 -11.19
CA HIS A 648 -14.77 11.02 -10.07
C HIS A 648 -14.07 12.05 -9.18
N VAL A 649 -12.82 11.76 -8.78
CA VAL A 649 -12.01 12.67 -7.97
C VAL A 649 -11.84 14.01 -8.70
N ARG A 650 -11.53 13.96 -10.00
CA ARG A 650 -11.39 15.14 -10.85
C ARG A 650 -12.65 15.99 -10.90
N ASP A 651 -13.80 15.36 -11.14
CA ASP A 651 -15.05 16.05 -11.46
C ASP A 651 -15.86 16.46 -10.22
N HIS A 652 -15.66 15.78 -9.08
CA HIS A 652 -16.48 15.95 -7.87
C HIS A 652 -15.69 16.34 -6.63
N GLU A 653 -14.51 15.76 -6.39
CA GLU A 653 -13.76 16.02 -5.15
C GLU A 653 -12.81 17.23 -5.26
N LEU A 654 -12.13 17.41 -6.40
CA LEU A 654 -11.24 18.56 -6.59
C LEU A 654 -11.95 19.91 -6.45
N PRO A 655 -13.18 20.13 -6.96
CA PRO A 655 -13.91 21.38 -6.72
C PRO A 655 -14.12 21.67 -5.24
N VAL A 656 -14.49 20.64 -4.45
CA VAL A 656 -14.69 20.74 -3.00
C VAL A 656 -13.37 21.04 -2.29
N LEU A 657 -12.29 20.35 -2.67
CA LEU A 657 -10.94 20.63 -2.16
C LEU A 657 -10.56 22.09 -2.39
N CYS A 658 -10.82 22.62 -3.59
CA CYS A 658 -10.51 24.01 -3.91
C CYS A 658 -11.32 25.00 -3.05
N GLU A 659 -12.57 24.67 -2.71
CA GLU A 659 -13.40 25.48 -1.81
C GLU A 659 -12.90 25.39 -0.36
N ASP A 660 -12.60 24.18 0.12
CA ASP A 660 -12.11 23.90 1.46
C ASP A 660 -10.79 24.62 1.77
N PHE A 661 -9.88 24.68 0.79
CA PHE A 661 -8.60 25.38 0.90
C PHE A 661 -8.68 26.87 0.48
N GLY A 662 -9.83 27.33 -0.01
CA GLY A 662 -10.01 28.72 -0.44
C GLY A 662 -9.09 29.14 -1.60
N LEU A 663 -8.81 28.22 -2.53
CA LEU A 663 -7.84 28.45 -3.61
C LEU A 663 -8.26 29.60 -4.54
N SER A 664 -7.30 30.46 -4.85
CA SER A 664 -7.40 31.55 -5.82
C SER A 664 -7.60 31.03 -7.25
N GLU A 665 -7.98 31.93 -8.16
CA GLU A 665 -8.15 31.59 -9.58
C GLU A 665 -6.86 31.06 -10.22
N SER A 666 -5.70 31.62 -9.85
CA SER A 666 -4.38 31.14 -10.31
C SER A 666 -4.06 29.75 -9.78
N GLU A 667 -4.29 29.48 -8.49
CA GLU A 667 -4.05 28.15 -7.90
C GLU A 667 -4.98 27.10 -8.50
N ARG A 668 -6.24 27.45 -8.76
CA ARG A 668 -7.20 26.57 -9.47
C ARG A 668 -6.75 26.28 -10.91
N ALA A 669 -6.20 27.27 -11.61
CA ALA A 669 -5.67 27.10 -12.96
C ALA A 669 -4.43 26.18 -12.96
N ALA A 670 -3.53 26.34 -11.99
CA ALA A 670 -2.35 25.48 -11.82
C ALA A 670 -2.76 24.03 -11.52
N LEU A 671 -3.70 23.82 -10.58
CA LEU A 671 -4.24 22.49 -10.28
C LEU A 671 -4.89 21.85 -11.52
N GLY A 672 -5.68 22.62 -12.28
CA GLY A 672 -6.26 22.15 -13.53
C GLY A 672 -5.23 21.85 -14.61
N GLY A 673 -4.08 22.54 -14.62
CA GLY A 673 -2.93 22.21 -15.47
C GLY A 673 -2.32 20.88 -15.09
N TYR A 674 -2.05 20.68 -13.80
CA TYR A 674 -1.50 19.43 -13.28
C TYR A 674 -2.40 18.22 -13.57
N VAL A 675 -3.72 18.38 -13.46
CA VAL A 675 -4.69 17.34 -13.87
C VAL A 675 -4.57 16.99 -15.35
N ARG A 676 -4.47 18.00 -16.24
CA ARG A 676 -4.32 17.75 -17.68
C ARG A 676 -3.02 17.02 -18.02
N GLU A 677 -1.93 17.36 -17.34
CA GLU A 677 -0.67 16.64 -17.50
C GLU A 677 -0.79 15.15 -17.14
N MET A 678 -1.60 14.80 -16.13
CA MET A 678 -1.91 13.40 -15.83
C MET A 678 -2.77 12.73 -16.91
N GLU A 679 -3.71 13.46 -17.53
CA GLU A 679 -4.50 12.96 -18.66
C GLU A 679 -3.62 12.68 -19.88
N ASP A 680 -2.69 13.60 -20.20
CA ASP A 680 -1.68 13.44 -21.24
C ASP A 680 -0.76 12.25 -20.92
N TRP A 681 -0.30 12.13 -19.66
CA TRP A 681 0.50 11.01 -19.18
C TRP A 681 -0.17 9.66 -19.43
N LEU A 682 -1.45 9.50 -19.07
CA LEU A 682 -2.21 8.27 -19.32
C LEU A 682 -2.36 7.97 -20.83
N ALA A 683 -2.65 9.00 -21.64
CA ALA A 683 -2.79 8.85 -23.09
C ALA A 683 -1.46 8.48 -23.77
N GLY A 684 -0.37 9.12 -23.34
CA GLY A 684 0.99 8.88 -23.80
C GLY A 684 1.45 7.46 -23.51
N ILE A 685 1.23 6.95 -22.30
CA ILE A 685 1.56 5.58 -21.91
C ILE A 685 0.82 4.56 -22.77
N LEU A 686 -0.51 4.72 -22.96
CA LEU A 686 -1.28 3.82 -23.80
C LEU A 686 -0.79 3.84 -25.25
N ASN A 687 -0.49 5.03 -25.79
CA ASN A 687 0.05 5.16 -27.14
C ASN A 687 1.41 4.48 -27.28
N TRP A 688 2.32 4.68 -26.33
CA TRP A 688 3.64 4.05 -26.33
C TRP A 688 3.53 2.52 -26.34
N HIS A 689 2.77 1.92 -25.42
CA HIS A 689 2.57 0.46 -25.36
C HIS A 689 2.02 -0.13 -26.66
N ARG A 690 1.14 0.60 -27.37
CA ARG A 690 0.57 0.18 -28.65
C ARG A 690 1.55 0.22 -29.83
N LYS A 691 2.63 0.99 -29.74
CA LYS A 691 3.51 1.31 -30.88
C LYS A 691 4.90 0.68 -30.79
N VAL A 692 5.35 0.37 -29.59
CA VAL A 692 6.75 0.01 -29.35
C VAL A 692 7.03 -1.45 -29.66
N ARG A 693 8.26 -1.72 -30.04
CA ARG A 693 8.79 -3.08 -30.25
C ARG A 693 9.37 -3.65 -28.96
N ARG A 694 8.55 -3.68 -27.92
CA ARG A 694 8.88 -4.25 -26.59
C ARG A 694 7.92 -5.37 -26.18
N TYR A 695 6.64 -5.25 -26.56
CA TYR A 695 5.56 -6.12 -26.10
C TYR A 695 4.91 -6.95 -27.20
N ALA A 696 5.18 -6.64 -28.47
CA ALA A 696 4.57 -7.36 -29.59
C ALA A 696 5.06 -8.83 -29.60
N PRO A 697 4.16 -9.81 -29.88
CA PRO A 697 4.51 -11.24 -29.81
C PRO A 697 5.72 -11.63 -30.67
N GLU A 698 5.90 -11.00 -31.83
CA GLU A 698 7.02 -11.17 -32.74
C GLU A 698 8.35 -10.64 -32.16
N ASP A 699 8.33 -9.51 -31.46
CA ASP A 699 9.51 -8.90 -30.84
C ASP A 699 9.95 -9.70 -29.61
N VAL A 700 8.99 -10.14 -28.78
CA VAL A 700 9.24 -11.01 -27.63
C VAL A 700 9.89 -12.33 -28.08
N ARG A 701 9.36 -12.97 -29.13
CA ARG A 701 9.89 -14.25 -29.64
C ARG A 701 11.24 -14.13 -30.34
N SER A 702 11.50 -13.01 -31.00
CA SER A 702 12.78 -12.77 -31.69
C SER A 702 13.90 -12.32 -30.73
N GLY A 703 13.55 -11.98 -29.48
CA GLY A 703 14.48 -11.36 -28.54
C GLY A 703 14.78 -9.90 -28.87
N ALA A 704 14.09 -9.30 -29.85
CA ALA A 704 14.26 -7.90 -30.22
C ALA A 704 13.58 -6.94 -29.22
N GLY A 705 12.64 -7.46 -28.42
CA GLY A 705 11.90 -6.72 -27.39
C GLY A 705 12.30 -7.04 -25.95
N THR A 706 13.29 -7.92 -25.73
CA THR A 706 13.64 -8.40 -24.39
C THR A 706 15.14 -8.54 -24.22
N ALA A 707 15.66 -8.00 -23.12
CA ALA A 707 17.06 -8.15 -22.76
C ALA A 707 17.36 -9.63 -22.48
N LEU A 708 18.26 -10.22 -23.28
CA LEU A 708 18.69 -11.60 -23.11
C LEU A 708 20.19 -11.59 -22.84
N LEU A 709 20.63 -12.31 -21.81
CA LEU A 709 22.06 -12.57 -21.64
C LEU A 709 22.53 -13.30 -22.89
N GLY A 710 23.45 -12.67 -23.65
CA GLY A 710 24.07 -13.29 -24.79
C GLY A 710 24.61 -14.67 -24.41
N GLN A 711 24.42 -15.67 -25.28
CA GLN A 711 25.12 -16.93 -25.08
C GLN A 711 26.62 -16.64 -25.00
N PRO A 712 27.35 -17.23 -24.04
CA PRO A 712 28.77 -16.96 -23.94
C PRO A 712 29.44 -17.28 -25.29
N ALA A 713 30.03 -16.25 -25.87
CA ALA A 713 30.75 -16.32 -27.14
C ALA A 713 32.24 -16.17 -26.85
N GLY A 714 32.99 -17.27 -26.89
CA GLY A 714 34.41 -17.30 -26.57
C GLY A 714 34.99 -18.71 -26.58
N LEU A 715 36.32 -18.81 -26.57
CA LEU A 715 37.03 -20.09 -26.44
C LEU A 715 36.78 -20.67 -25.04
N GLY A 716 36.03 -21.78 -24.97
CA GLY A 716 35.69 -22.47 -23.71
C GLY A 716 34.21 -22.85 -23.57
N THR A 717 33.33 -22.42 -24.48
CA THR A 717 31.87 -22.57 -24.34
C THR A 717 31.29 -23.89 -24.87
N ALA A 718 32.17 -24.85 -25.17
CA ALA A 718 31.79 -26.18 -25.66
C ALA A 718 30.89 -26.97 -24.70
N ALA A 719 30.98 -26.72 -23.39
CA ALA A 719 30.13 -27.37 -22.38
C ALA A 719 28.65 -26.94 -22.48
N VAL A 720 28.35 -25.70 -22.89
CA VAL A 720 26.99 -25.17 -23.03
C VAL A 720 26.27 -25.81 -24.24
N ARG A 721 27.02 -26.24 -25.26
CA ARG A 721 26.47 -26.93 -26.45
C ARG A 721 26.09 -28.39 -26.21
N VAL A 722 26.60 -29.03 -25.14
CA VAL A 722 26.26 -30.43 -24.83
C VAL A 722 24.81 -30.56 -24.36
N ALA A 723 24.32 -29.59 -23.57
CA ALA A 723 22.92 -29.56 -23.13
C ALA A 723 21.93 -29.43 -24.30
N THR A 724 22.29 -28.67 -25.35
CA THR A 724 21.46 -28.48 -26.55
C THR A 724 21.50 -29.68 -27.52
N MET A 725 22.53 -30.52 -27.45
CA MET A 725 22.60 -31.76 -28.26
C MET A 725 21.88 -32.95 -27.62
N LEU A 726 21.62 -32.90 -26.31
CA LEU A 726 20.87 -33.94 -25.57
C LEU A 726 19.35 -33.72 -25.57
N ALA A 727 18.87 -32.59 -26.09
CA ALA A 727 17.45 -32.22 -26.16
C ALA A 727 16.83 -32.40 -27.57
N ARG A 728 17.39 -33.29 -28.40
CA ARG A 728 16.84 -33.66 -29.71
C ARG A 728 16.21 -35.04 -29.70
#